data_AF-A0A6A3M0Q0-F1
#
_entry.id   AF-A0A6A3M0Q0-F1
#
_cell.length_a   1.000
_cell.length_b   1.000
_cell.length_c   1.000
_cell.angle_alpha   90.00
_cell.angle_beta   90.00
_cell.angle_gamma   90.00
#
_symmetry.space_group_name_H-M   'P 1'
#
loop_
_entity.id
_entity.type
_entity.pdbx_description
1 polymer ?
#
loop_
_entity_poly.entity_id
_entity_poly.type
_entity_poly.pdbx_seq_one_letter_code
_entity_poly.pdbx_strand_id
1 'polypeptide(L)'
;MESASVLLQLVRDVATGAQSANLGESDLILRLESVRSQLLRVGSAPEPAAIAACHVTSQVVALLVCHRPNPASVTQHKRVFLLETAVASAVTAIASFGGAVEEKLEVEIPDRRDISTSFNWLLQKLFGSTQTPQQAVNTVAIMARLCVLLGCCWLRYDRVGKLSQVEKLLKGCSDFCLMHGDSERLAKWPLFLLGMVAMMEKRDHHTALQCFRGVVDKCEGEDGEDGVIFYWYAVVLIQSGRSSEAAVALDKCIRADYEPAMCLSLQALLNLQARDFHAAAEQLQRSLEIDFSQSRSFFNYALLMERMENFEAQQQLLEYALEACTDRGDRRSDGVDGSDVTDSSVALFDRAELAPLFPSQLTRVTTSKIHFHLAIAAMENGNWLESKKHFEEFLGNEQLLQPTAIVAEAAQYYVYVLLQCKFPSLALSACEHYLLKCEECSDEGVQILAVLMLHLYKADALLCLECVDECYEHLKLIVEPKIQEQLRQPKPTNAISHEVVACHAQLLNNLAVVTVCRSGIDAAMTILREGLQQYPDCLAIKFNLVLLLWRKDEKATACSLWAKARDWNLQGGGANHVGLTKLTRNAAAFTISEHVHDDAGGEEGVSTQQLVYLDALILSHLRKTQDSKLEDRSLQLVENLESMGTTDIPSQD
;
A
#
# COMPACT_ATOMS: atom_id res chain seq x y z
N MET A 1 23.23 53.34 -2.41
CA MET A 1 23.63 52.37 -1.37
C MET A 1 22.73 52.45 -0.14
N GLU A 2 22.46 53.63 0.42
CA GLU A 2 21.60 53.80 1.61
C GLU A 2 20.18 53.22 1.43
N SER A 3 19.49 53.52 0.33
CA SER A 3 18.15 52.98 0.03
C SER A 3 18.10 51.45 -0.11
N ALA A 4 19.20 50.82 -0.56
CA ALA A 4 19.32 49.36 -0.64
C ALA A 4 19.49 48.74 0.75
N SER A 5 20.29 49.38 1.62
CA SER A 5 20.47 48.95 3.01
C SER A 5 19.15 49.05 3.80
N VAL A 6 18.38 50.13 3.59
CA VAL A 6 17.07 50.33 4.23
C VAL A 6 16.09 49.23 3.81
N LEU A 7 16.04 48.88 2.52
CA LEU A 7 15.14 47.82 2.03
C LEU A 7 15.57 46.43 2.54
N LEU A 8 16.88 46.14 2.61
CA LEU A 8 17.38 44.88 3.16
C LEU A 8 17.10 44.75 4.65
N GLN A 9 17.21 45.84 5.41
CA GLN A 9 16.86 45.85 6.83
C GLN A 9 15.36 45.60 7.01
N LEU A 10 14.51 46.24 6.20
CA LEU A 10 13.06 46.00 6.21
C LEU A 10 12.72 44.52 5.92
N VAL A 11 13.34 43.92 4.88
CA VAL A 11 13.14 42.51 4.55
C VAL A 11 13.57 41.59 5.71
N ARG A 12 14.67 41.91 6.37
CA ARG A 12 15.16 41.16 7.53
C ARG A 12 14.20 41.28 8.71
N ASP A 13 13.75 42.49 9.04
CA ASP A 13 12.84 42.75 10.16
C ASP A 13 11.49 42.04 9.97
N VAL A 14 11.00 41.95 8.73
CA VAL A 14 9.80 41.16 8.38
C VAL A 14 10.08 39.67 8.49
N ALA A 15 11.21 39.17 7.98
CA ALA A 15 11.56 37.76 8.04
C ALA A 15 11.75 37.25 9.48
N THR A 16 12.22 38.10 10.40
CA THR A 16 12.42 37.75 11.82
C THR A 16 11.21 38.03 12.70
N GLY A 17 10.07 38.47 12.12
CA GLY A 17 8.85 38.79 12.87
C GLY A 17 8.97 40.00 13.80
N ALA A 18 10.03 40.81 13.65
CA ALA A 18 10.31 41.98 14.50
C ALA A 18 9.42 43.18 14.16
N GLN A 19 8.76 43.17 13.00
CA GLN A 19 7.71 44.12 12.63
C GLN A 19 6.43 43.39 12.20
N SER A 20 5.33 43.63 12.91
CA SER A 20 3.98 43.29 12.45
C SER A 20 3.50 44.36 11.46
N ALA A 21 3.93 44.29 10.21
CA ALA A 21 3.55 45.29 9.21
C ALA A 21 2.74 44.64 8.09
N ASN A 22 1.54 45.18 7.86
CA ASN A 22 0.72 45.00 6.67
C ASN A 22 1.44 45.55 5.42
N LEU A 23 2.60 44.97 5.07
CA LEU A 23 3.34 45.29 3.85
C LEU A 23 2.76 44.47 2.71
N GLY A 24 1.99 45.14 1.85
CA GLY A 24 1.47 44.52 0.63
C GLY A 24 2.59 44.16 -0.34
N GLU A 25 2.48 42.99 -0.99
CA GLU A 25 3.42 42.52 -2.02
C GLU A 25 3.72 43.59 -3.09
N SER A 26 2.70 44.36 -3.48
CA SER A 26 2.84 45.46 -4.44
C SER A 26 3.76 46.60 -3.98
N ASP A 27 3.76 46.95 -2.69
CA ASP A 27 4.64 48.01 -2.15
C ASP A 27 6.10 47.56 -2.15
N LEU A 28 6.36 46.30 -1.77
CA LEU A 28 7.70 45.71 -1.81
C LEU A 28 8.26 45.66 -3.24
N ILE A 29 7.42 45.30 -4.22
CA ILE A 29 7.82 45.27 -5.64
C ILE A 29 8.18 46.68 -6.13
N LEU A 30 7.34 47.69 -5.86
CA LEU A 30 7.61 49.07 -6.28
C LEU A 30 8.90 49.64 -5.64
N ARG A 31 9.11 49.38 -4.35
CA ARG A 31 10.34 49.77 -3.65
C ARG A 31 11.57 49.08 -4.24
N LEU A 32 11.47 47.80 -4.57
CA LEU A 32 12.55 47.05 -5.22
C LEU A 32 12.89 47.63 -6.59
N GLU A 33 11.91 47.92 -7.43
CA GLU A 33 12.12 48.50 -8.76
C GLU A 33 12.79 49.88 -8.68
N SER A 34 12.36 50.71 -7.72
CA SER A 34 12.97 52.03 -7.45
C SER A 34 14.44 51.89 -7.02
N VAL A 35 14.73 51.02 -6.03
CA VAL A 35 16.10 50.79 -5.54
C VAL A 35 16.99 50.23 -6.65
N ARG A 36 16.52 49.25 -7.43
CA ARG A 36 17.28 48.69 -8.57
C ARG A 36 17.59 49.76 -9.60
N SER A 37 16.61 50.59 -9.95
CA SER A 37 16.78 51.69 -10.92
C SER A 37 17.77 52.75 -10.43
N GLN A 38 17.85 52.98 -9.10
CA GLN A 38 18.84 53.88 -8.49
C GLN A 38 20.25 53.29 -8.49
N LEU A 39 20.38 51.99 -8.19
CA LEU A 39 21.67 51.29 -8.19
C LEU A 39 22.29 51.24 -9.59
N LEU A 40 21.48 50.96 -10.61
CA LEU A 40 21.96 50.79 -12.00
C LEU A 40 21.99 52.11 -12.81
N ARG A 41 22.00 53.29 -12.16
CA ARG A 41 22.14 54.57 -12.87
C ARG A 41 23.55 54.76 -13.44
N VAL A 42 23.60 55.40 -14.60
CA VAL A 42 24.83 55.79 -15.31
C VAL A 42 25.69 56.68 -14.41
N GLY A 43 26.89 56.20 -14.03
CA GLY A 43 27.88 56.97 -13.25
C GLY A 43 28.48 56.27 -12.02
N SER A 44 28.03 55.07 -11.65
CA SER A 44 28.64 54.24 -10.59
C SER A 44 29.46 53.09 -11.19
N ALA A 45 30.39 52.51 -10.41
CA ALA A 45 31.10 51.30 -10.83
C ALA A 45 30.09 50.18 -11.14
N PRO A 46 30.05 49.65 -12.37
CA PRO A 46 28.92 48.85 -12.85
C PRO A 46 28.83 47.48 -12.19
N GLU A 47 29.95 46.86 -11.80
CA GLU A 47 29.97 45.52 -11.21
C GLU A 47 29.48 45.51 -9.74
N PRO A 48 29.94 46.39 -8.83
CA PRO A 48 29.38 46.48 -7.48
C PRO A 48 27.90 46.84 -7.46
N ALA A 49 27.45 47.70 -8.39
CA ALA A 49 26.05 48.07 -8.53
C ALA A 49 25.18 46.88 -9.00
N ALA A 50 25.69 46.08 -9.94
CA ALA A 50 25.05 44.85 -10.40
C ALA A 50 24.95 43.80 -9.28
N ILE A 51 26.02 43.58 -8.50
CA ILE A 51 26.01 42.68 -7.33
C ILE A 51 24.96 43.13 -6.32
N ALA A 52 24.91 44.43 -5.99
CA ALA A 52 23.92 44.97 -5.06
C ALA A 52 22.49 44.81 -5.58
N ALA A 53 22.25 45.05 -6.87
CA ALA A 53 20.94 44.85 -7.49
C ALA A 53 20.49 43.39 -7.41
N CYS A 54 21.34 42.43 -7.81
CA CYS A 54 21.07 41.00 -7.70
C CYS A 54 20.82 40.56 -6.25
N HIS A 55 21.61 41.06 -5.30
CA HIS A 55 21.45 40.74 -3.89
C HIS A 55 20.09 41.20 -3.35
N VAL A 56 19.74 42.48 -3.53
CA VAL A 56 18.46 43.03 -3.03
C VAL A 56 17.27 42.34 -3.69
N THR A 57 17.33 42.08 -5.01
CA THR A 57 16.27 41.33 -5.70
C THR A 57 16.13 39.92 -5.14
N SER A 58 17.22 39.18 -4.95
CA SER A 58 17.17 37.82 -4.41
C SER A 58 16.55 37.76 -3.01
N GLN A 59 16.84 38.73 -2.15
CA GLN A 59 16.32 38.80 -0.77
C GLN A 59 14.83 39.13 -0.74
N VAL A 60 14.39 40.13 -1.51
CA VAL A 60 12.96 40.49 -1.59
C VAL A 60 12.15 39.35 -2.19
N VAL A 61 12.63 38.72 -3.26
CA VAL A 61 11.90 37.61 -3.89
C VAL A 61 11.88 36.38 -2.99
N ALA A 62 12.97 36.06 -2.27
CA ALA A 62 12.96 34.98 -1.29
C ALA A 62 11.87 35.17 -0.23
N LEU A 63 11.76 36.39 0.34
CA LEU A 63 10.71 36.74 1.29
C LEU A 63 9.31 36.52 0.68
N LEU A 64 9.08 37.00 -0.54
CA LEU A 64 7.80 36.85 -1.25
C LEU A 64 7.46 35.39 -1.56
N VAL A 65 8.46 34.55 -1.83
CA VAL A 65 8.27 33.10 -2.05
C VAL A 65 7.89 32.39 -0.75
N CYS A 66 8.46 32.79 0.39
CA CYS A 66 8.11 32.25 1.72
C CYS A 66 6.69 32.66 2.17
N HIS A 67 6.25 33.87 1.85
CA HIS A 67 4.91 34.37 2.18
C HIS A 67 3.92 33.96 1.09
N ARG A 68 3.30 32.78 1.23
CA ARG A 68 2.36 32.19 0.27
C ARG A 68 1.12 33.08 0.05
N PRO A 69 0.88 33.67 -1.13
CA PRO A 69 -0.47 34.09 -1.51
C PRO A 69 -1.15 32.94 -2.27
N ASN A 70 -2.48 32.98 -2.27
CA ASN A 70 -3.38 32.04 -2.96
C ASN A 70 -2.89 31.70 -4.40
N PRO A 71 -2.99 30.44 -4.87
CA PRO A 71 -2.36 29.96 -6.10
C PRO A 71 -2.92 30.52 -7.42
N ALA A 72 -3.87 31.46 -7.41
CA ALA A 72 -4.60 31.91 -8.61
C ALA A 72 -4.44 33.40 -8.98
N SER A 73 -3.29 34.05 -8.72
CA SER A 73 -3.14 35.50 -8.97
C SER A 73 -2.12 35.88 -10.06
N VAL A 74 -2.46 36.93 -10.82
CA VAL A 74 -1.60 37.63 -11.82
C VAL A 74 -0.28 38.14 -11.21
N THR A 75 -0.18 38.23 -9.88
CA THR A 75 1.05 38.65 -9.17
C THR A 75 2.19 37.62 -9.27
N GLN A 76 1.90 36.37 -9.61
CA GLN A 76 2.90 35.29 -9.63
C GLN A 76 3.90 35.40 -10.80
N HIS A 77 3.44 35.78 -12.00
CA HIS A 77 4.31 36.02 -13.15
C HIS A 77 5.24 37.23 -12.94
N LYS A 78 4.82 38.20 -12.11
CA LYS A 78 5.64 39.37 -11.77
C LYS A 78 6.90 38.98 -10.99
N ARG A 79 6.85 37.93 -10.16
CA ARG A 79 8.00 37.46 -9.37
C ARG A 79 9.09 36.85 -10.24
N VAL A 80 8.71 36.05 -11.24
CA VAL A 80 9.63 35.52 -12.26
C VAL A 80 10.28 36.68 -13.02
N PHE A 81 9.44 37.60 -13.51
CA PHE A 81 9.90 38.75 -14.28
C PHE A 81 10.87 39.65 -13.52
N LEU A 82 10.71 39.81 -12.20
CA LEU A 82 11.64 40.60 -11.38
C LEU A 82 13.06 40.02 -11.36
N LEU A 83 13.18 38.69 -11.25
CA LEU A 83 14.47 37.99 -11.27
C LEU A 83 15.11 38.06 -12.66
N GLU A 84 14.35 37.77 -13.72
CA GLU A 84 14.83 37.85 -15.11
C GLU A 84 15.29 39.28 -15.46
N THR A 85 14.50 40.28 -15.06
CA THR A 85 14.82 41.69 -15.28
C THR A 85 16.06 42.10 -14.49
N ALA A 86 16.28 41.57 -13.28
CA ALA A 86 17.50 41.86 -12.52
C ALA A 86 18.75 41.35 -13.25
N VAL A 87 18.72 40.13 -13.80
CA VAL A 87 19.81 39.60 -14.63
C VAL A 87 20.00 40.45 -15.90
N ALA A 88 18.94 40.71 -16.65
CA ALA A 88 19.01 41.45 -17.92
C ALA A 88 19.48 42.90 -17.74
N SER A 89 19.02 43.58 -16.68
CA SER A 89 19.42 44.96 -16.38
C SER A 89 20.87 45.05 -15.87
N ALA A 90 21.33 44.08 -15.07
CA ALA A 90 22.73 44.00 -14.64
C ALA A 90 23.68 43.76 -15.83
N VAL A 91 23.33 42.84 -16.74
CA VAL A 91 24.08 42.60 -17.98
C VAL A 91 24.16 43.87 -18.83
N THR A 92 23.03 44.57 -18.99
CA THR A 92 22.98 45.81 -19.78
C THR A 92 23.84 46.92 -19.15
N ALA A 93 23.81 47.07 -17.83
CA ALA A 93 24.60 48.07 -17.13
C ALA A 93 26.11 47.85 -17.31
N ILE A 94 26.58 46.60 -17.20
CA ILE A 94 27.99 46.26 -17.39
C ILE A 94 28.40 46.39 -18.86
N ALA A 95 27.60 45.87 -19.79
CA ALA A 95 27.90 45.92 -21.22
C ALA A 95 27.93 47.35 -21.79
N SER A 96 27.07 48.25 -21.28
CA SER A 96 27.05 49.65 -21.72
C SER A 96 28.23 50.47 -21.19
N PHE A 97 28.87 50.05 -20.11
CA PHE A 97 30.05 50.71 -19.54
C PHE A 97 31.36 50.26 -20.22
N GLY A 98 31.44 49.00 -20.66
CA GLY A 98 32.60 48.41 -21.34
C GLY A 98 32.83 48.86 -22.78
N GLY A 99 31.85 49.51 -23.43
CA GLY A 99 31.91 49.93 -24.84
C GLY A 99 32.92 51.04 -25.17
N ALA A 100 33.70 51.53 -24.20
CA ALA A 100 34.63 52.65 -24.40
C ALA A 100 36.13 52.30 -24.25
N VAL A 101 36.54 51.14 -23.70
CA VAL A 101 37.98 50.95 -23.35
C VAL A 101 38.62 49.56 -23.61
N GLU A 102 37.94 48.43 -23.82
CA GLU A 102 38.67 47.14 -23.92
C GLU A 102 38.66 46.50 -25.32
N GLU A 103 39.78 46.66 -26.01
CA GLU A 103 40.14 46.03 -27.29
C GLU A 103 40.73 44.60 -27.13
N LYS A 104 40.56 43.92 -25.99
CA LYS A 104 41.11 42.56 -25.78
C LYS A 104 40.23 41.67 -24.92
N LEU A 105 39.20 41.10 -25.53
CA LEU A 105 38.74 39.70 -25.41
C LEU A 105 37.36 39.66 -26.08
N GLU A 106 37.27 39.00 -27.24
CA GLU A 106 36.01 38.68 -27.91
C GLU A 106 35.15 37.81 -26.97
N VAL A 107 34.37 38.45 -26.11
CA VAL A 107 33.26 37.80 -25.42
C VAL A 107 32.02 38.47 -25.98
N GLU A 108 31.43 37.84 -26.99
CA GLU A 108 30.16 38.26 -27.57
C GLU A 108 29.13 38.50 -26.44
N ILE A 109 28.49 39.66 -26.46
CA ILE A 109 27.40 39.97 -25.53
C ILE A 109 26.28 38.95 -25.81
N PRO A 110 25.85 38.17 -24.81
CA PRO A 110 24.93 37.06 -25.05
C PRO A 110 23.57 37.55 -25.58
N ASP A 111 22.91 36.70 -26.39
CA ASP A 111 21.54 36.98 -26.86
C ASP A 111 20.61 37.16 -25.65
N ARG A 112 20.00 38.35 -25.57
CA ARG A 112 19.16 38.78 -24.45
C ARG A 112 17.91 37.92 -24.25
N ARG A 113 17.58 37.06 -25.23
CA ARG A 113 16.48 36.10 -25.14
C ARG A 113 16.83 34.84 -24.34
N ASP A 114 18.11 34.51 -24.19
CA ASP A 114 18.56 33.38 -23.37
C ASP A 114 19.12 33.86 -22.03
N ILE A 115 18.26 33.81 -21.03
CA ILE A 115 18.55 34.26 -19.66
C ILE A 115 19.60 33.37 -18.98
N SER A 116 19.69 32.09 -19.36
CA SER A 116 20.67 31.15 -18.76
C SER A 116 22.08 31.51 -19.20
N THR A 117 22.25 31.81 -20.49
CA THR A 117 23.53 32.26 -21.04
C THR A 117 23.92 33.64 -20.51
N SER A 118 22.93 34.55 -20.40
CA SER A 118 23.11 35.87 -19.78
C SER A 118 23.55 35.78 -18.30
N PHE A 119 22.96 34.84 -17.55
CA PHE A 119 23.32 34.59 -16.16
C PHE A 119 24.76 34.07 -16.01
N ASN A 120 25.15 33.07 -16.81
CA ASN A 120 26.49 32.48 -16.75
C ASN A 120 27.58 33.52 -17.10
N TRP A 121 27.32 34.35 -18.12
CA TRP A 121 28.21 35.48 -18.46
C TRP A 121 28.32 36.48 -17.29
N LEU A 122 27.18 36.84 -16.68
CA LEU A 122 27.15 37.77 -15.55
C LEU A 122 27.95 37.21 -14.36
N LEU A 123 27.77 35.93 -14.03
CA LEU A 123 28.51 35.27 -12.96
C LEU A 123 30.03 35.31 -13.19
N GLN A 124 30.48 34.98 -14.40
CA GLN A 124 31.91 35.03 -14.76
C GLN A 124 32.49 36.44 -14.66
N LYS A 125 31.76 37.45 -15.19
CA LYS A 125 32.21 38.85 -15.16
C LYS A 125 32.26 39.41 -13.75
N LEU A 126 31.22 39.18 -12.95
CA LEU A 126 31.18 39.66 -11.56
C LEU A 126 32.28 39.00 -10.73
N PHE A 127 32.51 37.69 -10.88
CA PHE A 127 33.60 36.99 -10.21
C PHE A 127 34.98 37.57 -10.58
N GLY A 128 35.24 37.78 -11.87
CA GLY A 128 36.51 38.34 -12.36
C GLY A 128 36.79 39.77 -11.92
N SER A 129 35.77 40.53 -11.50
CA SER A 129 35.91 41.91 -10.98
C SER A 129 36.22 41.98 -9.48
N THR A 130 36.21 40.86 -8.77
CA THR A 130 36.46 40.84 -7.32
C THR A 130 37.95 40.96 -6.98
N GLN A 131 38.26 41.74 -5.95
CA GLN A 131 39.66 42.02 -5.56
C GLN A 131 40.15 41.14 -4.40
N THR A 132 39.23 40.49 -3.68
CA THR A 132 39.55 39.65 -2.52
C THR A 132 38.79 38.32 -2.59
N PRO A 133 39.36 37.22 -2.05
CA PRO A 133 38.70 35.91 -2.06
C PRO A 133 37.36 35.93 -1.33
N GLN A 134 37.23 36.69 -0.23
CA GLN A 134 35.96 36.84 0.49
C GLN A 134 34.87 37.52 -0.36
N GLN A 135 35.23 38.53 -1.16
CA GLN A 135 34.30 39.17 -2.09
C GLN A 135 33.90 38.23 -3.23
N ALA A 136 34.83 37.41 -3.71
CA ALA A 136 34.56 36.38 -4.71
C ALA A 136 33.51 35.39 -4.19
N VAL A 137 33.72 34.81 -2.99
CA VAL A 137 32.77 33.88 -2.35
C VAL A 137 31.40 34.54 -2.12
N ASN A 138 31.36 35.78 -1.61
CA ASN A 138 30.10 36.50 -1.41
C ASN A 138 29.33 36.73 -2.73
N THR A 139 30.06 37.04 -3.81
CA THR A 139 29.48 37.22 -5.15
C THR A 139 28.89 35.91 -5.66
N VAL A 140 29.63 34.80 -5.55
CA VAL A 140 29.13 33.48 -5.93
C VAL A 140 27.92 33.08 -5.07
N ALA A 141 27.91 33.38 -3.77
CA ALA A 141 26.78 33.09 -2.90
C ALA A 141 25.50 33.83 -3.30
N ILE A 142 25.62 35.13 -3.65
CA ILE A 142 24.50 35.93 -4.15
C ILE A 142 23.97 35.36 -5.46
N MET A 143 24.87 35.03 -6.38
CA MET A 143 24.50 34.50 -7.68
C MET A 143 23.92 33.08 -7.60
N ALA A 144 24.45 32.20 -6.76
CA ALA A 144 23.91 30.86 -6.51
C ALA A 144 22.49 30.93 -5.91
N ARG A 145 22.24 31.86 -4.97
CA ARG A 145 20.89 32.12 -4.46
C ARG A 145 19.95 32.58 -5.57
N LEU A 146 20.39 33.52 -6.40
CA LEU A 146 19.62 34.02 -7.54
C LEU A 146 19.30 32.89 -8.53
N CYS A 147 20.27 32.02 -8.83
CA CYS A 147 20.12 30.84 -9.67
C CYS A 147 19.02 29.90 -9.16
N VAL A 148 19.07 29.53 -7.88
CA VAL A 148 18.11 28.60 -7.26
C VAL A 148 16.72 29.22 -7.21
N LEU A 149 16.59 30.49 -6.84
CA LEU A 149 15.30 31.20 -6.84
C LEU A 149 14.70 31.28 -8.25
N LEU A 150 15.52 31.62 -9.25
CA LEU A 150 15.07 31.69 -10.65
C LEU A 150 14.63 30.30 -11.15
N GLY A 151 15.40 29.25 -10.84
CA GLY A 151 15.04 27.86 -11.15
C GLY A 151 13.70 27.44 -10.51
N CYS A 152 13.53 27.67 -9.19
CA CYS A 152 12.29 27.38 -8.49
C CYS A 152 11.10 28.15 -9.07
N CYS A 153 11.30 29.43 -9.41
CA CYS A 153 10.28 30.27 -10.01
C CYS A 153 9.88 29.77 -11.41
N TRP A 154 10.83 29.41 -12.28
CA TRP A 154 10.52 28.85 -13.60
C TRP A 154 9.80 27.51 -13.51
N LEU A 155 10.24 26.59 -12.63
CA LEU A 155 9.58 25.29 -12.44
C LEU A 155 8.14 25.44 -11.93
N ARG A 156 7.90 26.43 -11.07
CA ARG A 156 6.58 26.64 -10.46
C ARG A 156 5.61 27.43 -11.34
N TYR A 157 6.10 28.41 -12.09
CA TYR A 157 5.26 29.40 -12.76
C TYR A 157 5.33 29.39 -14.30
N ASP A 158 6.35 28.78 -14.91
CA ASP A 158 6.53 28.74 -16.38
C ASP A 158 7.09 27.38 -16.87
N ARG A 159 6.49 26.28 -16.37
CA ARG A 159 7.03 24.92 -16.44
C ARG A 159 7.17 24.36 -17.87
N VAL A 160 6.20 24.63 -18.76
CA VAL A 160 6.06 23.94 -20.06
C VAL A 160 7.14 24.35 -21.08
N GLY A 161 7.70 25.57 -20.96
CA GLY A 161 8.70 26.10 -21.90
C GLY A 161 10.12 26.24 -21.36
N LYS A 162 10.31 26.18 -20.03
CA LYS A 162 11.57 26.57 -19.37
C LYS A 162 12.39 25.43 -18.78
N LEU A 163 11.91 24.18 -18.80
CA LEU A 163 12.61 23.05 -18.18
C LEU A 163 14.07 22.91 -18.65
N SER A 164 14.32 23.00 -19.96
CA SER A 164 15.68 22.92 -20.51
C SER A 164 16.55 24.13 -20.15
N GLN A 165 15.95 25.30 -19.92
CA GLN A 165 16.65 26.51 -19.46
C GLN A 165 17.03 26.38 -17.98
N VAL A 166 16.14 25.85 -17.14
CA VAL A 166 16.41 25.56 -15.72
C VAL A 166 17.62 24.65 -15.59
N GLU A 167 17.69 23.57 -16.36
CA GLU A 167 18.83 22.64 -16.31
C GLU A 167 20.14 23.29 -16.72
N LYS A 168 20.14 24.06 -17.83
CA LYS A 168 21.31 24.80 -18.29
C LYS A 168 21.79 25.80 -17.24
N LEU A 169 20.86 26.52 -16.61
CA LEU A 169 21.13 27.48 -15.56
C LEU A 169 21.76 26.80 -14.33
N LEU A 170 21.10 25.76 -13.80
CA LEU A 170 21.56 25.05 -12.60
C LEU A 170 22.90 24.37 -12.82
N LYS A 171 23.08 23.69 -13.96
CA LYS A 171 24.34 23.03 -14.32
C LYS A 171 25.47 24.05 -14.49
N GLY A 172 25.22 25.16 -15.20
CA GLY A 172 26.22 26.22 -15.36
C GLY A 172 26.67 26.82 -14.02
N CYS A 173 25.71 27.05 -13.10
CA CYS A 173 26.03 27.55 -11.77
C CYS A 173 26.76 26.52 -10.90
N SER A 174 26.35 25.24 -10.92
CA SER A 174 27.03 24.18 -10.17
C SER A 174 28.46 23.94 -10.66
N ASP A 175 28.66 23.85 -11.97
CA ASP A 175 29.96 23.62 -12.58
C ASP A 175 30.90 24.79 -12.25
N PHE A 176 30.40 26.03 -12.30
CA PHE A 176 31.16 27.21 -11.89
C PHE A 176 31.59 27.13 -10.42
N CYS A 177 30.68 26.77 -9.50
CA CYS A 177 31.02 26.65 -8.09
C CYS A 177 32.07 25.55 -7.84
N LEU A 178 32.00 24.42 -8.55
CA LEU A 178 32.94 23.30 -8.42
C LEU A 178 34.34 23.64 -8.94
N MET A 179 34.45 24.47 -9.97
CA MET A 179 35.74 24.88 -10.54
C MET A 179 36.53 25.85 -9.64
N HIS A 180 35.86 26.48 -8.67
CA HIS A 180 36.46 27.46 -7.77
C HIS A 180 36.40 26.95 -6.33
N GLY A 181 37.50 26.35 -5.85
CA GLY A 181 37.56 25.64 -4.56
C GLY A 181 36.99 26.38 -3.35
N ASP A 182 37.21 27.71 -3.25
CA ASP A 182 36.68 28.54 -2.15
C ASP A 182 35.13 28.65 -2.16
N SER A 183 34.48 28.30 -3.27
CA SER A 183 33.03 28.34 -3.49
C SER A 183 32.41 26.94 -3.71
N GLU A 184 33.19 25.87 -3.59
CA GLU A 184 32.74 24.49 -3.89
C GLU A 184 31.49 24.11 -3.10
N ARG A 185 31.41 24.52 -1.83
CA ARG A 185 30.27 24.27 -0.95
C ARG A 185 28.96 24.89 -1.44
N LEU A 186 29.03 26.01 -2.16
CA LEU A 186 27.85 26.70 -2.70
C LEU A 186 27.17 25.90 -3.82
N ALA A 187 27.87 24.92 -4.42
CA ALA A 187 27.30 24.01 -5.39
C ALA A 187 26.16 23.14 -4.80
N LYS A 188 26.07 22.99 -3.47
CA LYS A 188 25.07 22.13 -2.82
C LYS A 188 23.63 22.49 -3.22
N TRP A 189 23.29 23.78 -3.32
CA TRP A 189 21.91 24.20 -3.62
C TRP A 189 21.52 24.04 -5.10
N PRO A 190 22.33 24.47 -6.09
CA PRO A 190 22.04 24.20 -7.50
C PRO A 190 21.99 22.69 -7.81
N LEU A 191 22.90 21.89 -7.24
CA LEU A 191 22.89 20.44 -7.40
C LEU A 191 21.65 19.79 -6.77
N PHE A 192 21.22 20.24 -5.60
CA PHE A 192 19.99 19.76 -4.97
C PHE A 192 18.78 19.98 -5.87
N LEU A 193 18.59 21.20 -6.40
CA LEU A 193 17.47 21.49 -7.29
C LEU A 193 17.58 20.73 -8.62
N LEU A 194 18.78 20.56 -9.17
CA LEU A 194 19.00 19.77 -10.39
C LEU A 194 18.65 18.29 -10.16
N GLY A 195 18.98 17.74 -9.00
CA GLY A 195 18.58 16.39 -8.58
C GLY A 195 17.07 16.23 -8.48
N MET A 196 16.38 17.22 -7.89
CA MET A 196 14.91 17.25 -7.83
C MET A 196 14.28 17.30 -9.23
N VAL A 197 14.82 18.11 -10.14
CA VAL A 197 14.34 18.19 -11.54
C VAL A 197 14.52 16.84 -12.26
N ALA A 198 15.69 16.22 -12.15
CA ALA A 198 15.95 14.92 -12.77
C ALA A 198 14.98 13.84 -12.24
N MET A 199 14.75 13.82 -10.93
CA MET A 199 13.86 12.86 -10.27
C MET A 199 12.38 13.10 -10.61
N MET A 200 11.89 14.33 -10.45
CA MET A 200 10.45 14.62 -10.50
C MET A 200 9.93 14.89 -11.92
N GLU A 201 10.72 15.55 -12.76
CA GLU A 201 10.28 15.94 -14.12
C GLU A 201 10.64 14.87 -15.16
N LYS A 202 11.83 14.26 -15.02
CA LYS A 202 12.36 13.32 -16.02
C LYS A 202 12.28 11.86 -15.59
N ARG A 203 12.00 11.57 -14.32
CA ARG A 203 12.09 10.22 -13.73
C ARG A 203 13.46 9.57 -13.97
N ASP A 204 14.51 10.38 -14.08
CA ASP A 204 15.90 9.93 -14.23
C ASP A 204 16.55 9.81 -12.85
N HIS A 205 16.37 8.63 -12.25
CA HIS A 205 16.92 8.34 -10.92
C HIS A 205 18.46 8.29 -10.91
N HIS A 206 19.11 8.00 -12.06
CA HIS A 206 20.57 7.90 -12.12
C HIS A 206 21.21 9.29 -12.01
N THR A 207 20.76 10.24 -12.84
CA THR A 207 21.25 11.62 -12.79
C THR A 207 20.89 12.28 -11.47
N ALA A 208 19.67 12.04 -10.95
CA ALA A 208 19.26 12.53 -9.65
C ALA A 208 20.19 12.03 -8.54
N LEU A 209 20.50 10.73 -8.50
CA LEU A 209 21.39 10.14 -7.51
C LEU A 209 22.80 10.74 -7.54
N GLN A 210 23.36 10.98 -8.74
CA GLN A 210 24.66 11.65 -8.88
C GLN A 210 24.63 13.07 -8.30
N CYS A 211 23.57 13.83 -8.59
CA CYS A 211 23.39 15.17 -8.05
C CYS A 211 23.33 15.13 -6.52
N PHE A 212 22.46 14.31 -5.93
CA PHE A 212 22.29 14.23 -4.48
C PHE A 212 23.54 13.71 -3.75
N ARG A 213 24.30 12.74 -4.32
CA ARG A 213 25.62 12.37 -3.77
C ARG A 213 26.55 13.56 -3.71
N GLY A 214 26.65 14.31 -4.80
CA GLY A 214 27.43 15.53 -4.85
C GLY A 214 26.97 16.61 -3.86
N VAL A 215 25.70 16.62 -3.45
CA VAL A 215 25.21 17.49 -2.37
C VAL A 215 25.69 16.97 -1.02
N VAL A 216 25.48 15.68 -0.73
CA VAL A 216 25.81 15.05 0.55
C VAL A 216 27.30 15.14 0.86
N ASP A 217 28.17 14.86 -0.12
CA ASP A 217 29.63 14.96 0.02
C ASP A 217 30.07 16.36 0.50
N LYS A 218 29.29 17.40 0.18
CA LYS A 218 29.56 18.80 0.54
C LYS A 218 28.93 19.22 1.87
N CYS A 219 28.05 18.40 2.42
CA CYS A 219 27.38 18.60 3.70
C CYS A 219 28.06 17.85 4.85
N GLU A 220 28.94 16.87 4.58
CA GLU A 220 29.63 16.12 5.63
C GLU A 220 30.60 17.03 6.42
N GLY A 221 30.30 17.26 7.71
CA GLY A 221 31.14 18.02 8.64
C GLY A 221 30.61 19.38 9.11
N GLU A 222 29.36 19.77 8.79
CA GLU A 222 28.70 20.96 9.36
C GLU A 222 28.01 20.62 10.70
N ASP A 223 28.03 21.55 11.67
CA ASP A 223 27.42 21.42 13.02
C ASP A 223 25.88 21.36 13.03
N GLY A 224 25.25 21.18 11.86
CA GLY A 224 23.83 20.93 11.70
C GLY A 224 23.62 20.03 10.48
N GLU A 225 23.16 18.80 10.70
CA GLU A 225 22.76 17.91 9.60
C GLU A 225 21.54 18.52 8.89
N ASP A 226 21.69 18.94 7.63
CA ASP A 226 20.57 19.41 6.79
C ASP A 226 19.61 18.22 6.50
N GLY A 227 18.74 17.89 7.45
CA GLY A 227 17.88 16.69 7.39
C GLY A 227 17.02 16.60 6.12
N VAL A 228 16.61 17.75 5.56
CA VAL A 228 15.91 17.86 4.26
C VAL A 228 16.72 17.20 3.12
N ILE A 229 18.03 17.43 3.08
CA ILE A 229 18.92 16.92 2.03
C ILE A 229 19.01 15.41 2.14
N PHE A 230 19.24 14.89 3.34
CA PHE A 230 19.30 13.45 3.59
C PHE A 230 17.97 12.76 3.31
N TYR A 231 16.84 13.44 3.54
CA TYR A 231 15.51 12.88 3.25
C TYR A 231 15.33 12.67 1.75
N TRP A 232 15.58 13.69 0.93
CA TRP A 232 15.48 13.55 -0.53
C TRP A 232 16.54 12.62 -1.11
N TYR A 233 17.72 12.58 -0.49
CA TYR A 233 18.74 11.60 -0.84
C TYR A 233 18.29 10.16 -0.56
N ALA A 234 17.67 9.91 0.60
CA ALA A 234 17.08 8.62 0.92
C ALA A 234 16.00 8.23 -0.08
N VAL A 235 15.10 9.15 -0.46
CA VAL A 235 14.05 8.90 -1.45
C VAL A 235 14.64 8.45 -2.79
N VAL A 236 15.66 9.13 -3.32
CA VAL A 236 16.28 8.71 -4.59
C VAL A 236 17.02 7.37 -4.47
N LEU A 237 17.60 7.06 -3.29
CA LEU A 237 18.27 5.79 -3.03
C LEU A 237 17.28 4.63 -3.04
N ILE A 238 16.10 4.79 -2.42
CA ILE A 238 15.03 3.79 -2.44
C ILE A 238 14.53 3.58 -3.87
N GLN A 239 14.32 4.66 -4.63
CA GLN A 239 13.97 4.57 -6.06
C GLN A 239 15.05 3.85 -6.88
N SER A 240 16.31 3.98 -6.51
CA SER A 240 17.43 3.32 -7.19
C SER A 240 17.70 1.89 -6.69
N GLY A 241 16.91 1.37 -5.74
CA GLY A 241 17.07 0.02 -5.17
C GLY A 241 18.25 -0.12 -4.19
N ARG A 242 18.74 0.98 -3.62
CA ARG A 242 19.92 1.02 -2.72
C ARG A 242 19.48 1.11 -1.24
N SER A 243 18.80 0.07 -0.76
CA SER A 243 18.09 0.10 0.53
C SER A 243 19.00 0.27 1.75
N SER A 244 20.21 -0.28 1.75
CA SER A 244 21.16 -0.15 2.87
C SER A 244 21.63 1.30 3.07
N GLU A 245 21.98 1.98 1.98
CA GLU A 245 22.37 3.39 2.04
C GLU A 245 21.19 4.31 2.33
N ALA A 246 19.99 3.96 1.86
CA ALA A 246 18.78 4.69 2.19
C ALA A 246 18.51 4.66 3.69
N ALA A 247 18.67 3.50 4.34
CA ALA A 247 18.47 3.39 5.79
C ALA A 247 19.43 4.30 6.58
N VAL A 248 20.70 4.40 6.16
CA VAL A 248 21.70 5.29 6.77
C VAL A 248 21.33 6.76 6.57
N ALA A 249 20.86 7.13 5.38
CA ALA A 249 20.42 8.49 5.11
C ALA A 249 19.20 8.87 5.95
N LEU A 250 18.22 7.96 6.11
CA LEU A 250 17.04 8.18 6.96
C LEU A 250 17.41 8.32 8.43
N ASP A 251 18.39 7.56 8.92
CA ASP A 251 18.89 7.70 10.29
C ASP A 251 19.51 9.08 10.55
N LYS A 252 20.24 9.63 9.57
CA LYS A 252 20.72 11.03 9.61
C LYS A 252 19.55 12.03 9.66
N CYS A 253 18.47 11.80 8.89
CA CYS A 253 17.28 12.66 8.96
C CYS A 253 16.62 12.67 10.34
N ILE A 254 16.50 11.50 10.95
CA ILE A 254 15.90 11.33 12.29
C ILE A 254 16.76 12.03 13.34
N ARG A 255 18.10 11.89 13.26
CA ARG A 255 19.04 12.59 14.14
C ARG A 255 18.99 14.11 13.97
N ALA A 256 18.71 14.58 12.76
CA ALA A 256 18.51 16.00 12.44
C ALA A 256 17.11 16.54 12.81
N ASP A 257 16.25 15.74 13.43
CA ASP A 257 14.84 16.07 13.76
C ASP A 257 14.03 16.55 12.54
N TYR A 258 14.34 16.02 11.35
CA TYR A 258 13.63 16.34 10.12
C TYR A 258 12.61 15.25 9.78
N GLU A 259 11.33 15.55 10.02
CA GLU A 259 10.19 14.65 9.75
C GLU A 259 10.43 13.20 10.22
N PRO A 260 10.77 12.98 11.52
CA PRO A 260 11.22 11.68 12.02
C PRO A 260 10.18 10.56 11.85
N ALA A 261 8.88 10.86 12.01
CA ALA A 261 7.80 9.89 11.77
C ALA A 261 7.75 9.40 10.32
N MET A 262 7.89 10.31 9.35
CA MET A 262 7.93 9.94 7.92
C MET A 262 9.18 9.12 7.58
N CYS A 263 10.32 9.46 8.20
CA CYS A 263 11.56 8.70 8.01
C CYS A 263 11.45 7.27 8.55
N LEU A 264 10.83 7.08 9.71
CA LEU A 264 10.55 5.75 10.27
C LEU A 264 9.59 4.94 9.37
N SER A 265 8.56 5.59 8.83
CA SER A 265 7.67 4.95 7.84
C SER A 265 8.41 4.50 6.58
N LEU A 266 9.38 5.29 6.10
CA LEU A 266 10.26 4.90 4.99
C LEU A 266 11.19 3.73 5.35
N GLN A 267 11.74 3.70 6.57
CA GLN A 267 12.53 2.58 7.06
C GLN A 267 11.70 1.29 7.17
N ALA A 268 10.43 1.39 7.61
CA ALA A 268 9.51 0.26 7.62
C ALA A 268 9.30 -0.34 6.22
N LEU A 269 9.16 0.51 5.19
CA LEU A 269 9.09 0.06 3.80
C LEU A 269 10.35 -0.71 3.39
N LEU A 270 11.54 -0.22 3.75
CA LEU A 270 12.80 -0.90 3.43
C LEU A 270 12.88 -2.29 4.08
N ASN A 271 12.44 -2.40 5.33
CA ASN A 271 12.38 -3.68 6.06
C ASN A 271 11.37 -4.63 5.42
N LEU A 272 10.23 -4.13 4.94
CA LEU A 272 9.25 -4.95 4.22
C LEU A 272 9.75 -5.48 2.89
N GLN A 273 10.50 -4.66 2.13
CA GLN A 273 11.18 -5.12 0.93
C GLN A 273 12.19 -6.24 1.24
N ALA A 274 12.82 -6.19 2.42
CA ALA A 274 13.69 -7.24 2.93
C ALA A 274 12.94 -8.43 3.56
N ARG A 275 11.60 -8.41 3.59
CA ARG A 275 10.72 -9.38 4.29
C ARG A 275 10.97 -9.50 5.79
N ASP A 276 11.50 -8.45 6.41
CA ASP A 276 11.63 -8.33 7.86
C ASP A 276 10.40 -7.61 8.43
N PHE A 277 9.33 -8.38 8.63
CA PHE A 277 8.07 -7.86 9.15
C PHE A 277 8.20 -7.33 10.60
N HIS A 278 9.10 -7.91 11.40
CA HIS A 278 9.30 -7.50 12.78
C HIS A 278 9.99 -6.14 12.87
N ALA A 279 11.09 -5.96 12.14
CA ALA A 279 11.76 -4.66 12.08
C ALA A 279 10.87 -3.58 11.44
N ALA A 280 10.00 -3.95 10.49
CA ALA A 280 9.01 -3.03 9.95
C ALA A 280 7.96 -2.59 10.98
N ALA A 281 7.46 -3.54 11.79
CA ALA A 281 6.50 -3.25 12.86
C ALA A 281 7.11 -2.32 13.91
N GLU A 282 8.37 -2.56 14.31
CA GLU A 282 9.10 -1.70 15.25
C GLU A 282 9.20 -0.26 14.74
N GLN A 283 9.54 -0.05 13.46
CA GLN A 283 9.64 1.31 12.93
C GLN A 283 8.28 2.02 12.84
N LEU A 284 7.21 1.30 12.47
CA LEU A 284 5.86 1.88 12.43
C LEU A 284 5.35 2.21 13.85
N GLN A 285 5.64 1.36 14.83
CA GLN A 285 5.32 1.65 16.23
C GLN A 285 6.05 2.91 16.71
N ARG A 286 7.37 3.00 16.50
CA ARG A 286 8.15 4.21 16.83
C ARG A 286 7.61 5.46 16.12
N SER A 287 7.16 5.31 14.87
CA SER A 287 6.54 6.41 14.13
C SER A 287 5.25 6.91 14.80
N LEU A 288 4.43 6.00 15.33
CA LEU A 288 3.20 6.35 16.05
C LEU A 288 3.46 6.93 17.43
N GLU A 289 4.53 6.51 18.11
CA GLU A 289 4.98 7.11 19.37
C GLU A 289 5.37 8.59 19.20
N ILE A 290 5.87 8.97 18.01
CA ILE A 290 6.21 10.34 17.66
C ILE A 290 4.97 11.14 17.23
N ASP A 291 4.17 10.59 16.31
CA ASP A 291 2.96 11.25 15.81
C ASP A 291 1.77 10.29 15.71
N PHE A 292 0.96 10.33 16.77
CA PHE A 292 -0.28 9.56 16.91
C PHE A 292 -1.48 10.18 16.15
N SER A 293 -1.31 11.33 15.49
CA SER A 293 -2.43 12.06 14.87
C SER A 293 -2.67 11.69 13.39
N GLN A 294 -1.78 10.88 12.81
CA GLN A 294 -1.80 10.55 11.39
C GLN A 294 -2.54 9.24 11.14
N SER A 295 -3.75 9.32 10.58
CA SER A 295 -4.54 8.15 10.14
C SER A 295 -3.77 7.25 9.17
N ARG A 296 -2.85 7.82 8.38
CA ARG A 296 -1.99 7.07 7.46
C ARG A 296 -1.03 6.13 8.16
N SER A 297 -0.48 6.54 9.30
CA SER A 297 0.47 5.73 10.08
C SER A 297 -0.22 4.50 10.66
N PHE A 298 -1.42 4.68 11.25
CA PHE A 298 -2.24 3.56 11.71
C PHE A 298 -2.62 2.61 10.58
N PHE A 299 -3.10 3.15 9.46
CA PHE A 299 -3.51 2.33 8.33
C PHE A 299 -2.34 1.53 7.74
N ASN A 300 -1.16 2.14 7.59
CA ASN A 300 0.04 1.42 7.13
C ASN A 300 0.41 0.29 8.10
N TYR A 301 0.31 0.53 9.41
CA TYR A 301 0.60 -0.49 10.41
C TYR A 301 -0.44 -1.60 10.42
N ALA A 302 -1.71 -1.28 10.24
CA ALA A 302 -2.78 -2.27 10.12
C ALA A 302 -2.56 -3.21 8.94
N LEU A 303 -2.14 -2.69 7.78
CA LEU A 303 -1.83 -3.53 6.62
C LEU A 303 -0.62 -4.45 6.85
N LEU A 304 0.35 -4.01 7.67
CA LEU A 304 1.42 -4.89 8.10
C LEU A 304 0.89 -6.02 9.00
N MET A 305 -0.04 -5.71 9.91
CA MET A 305 -0.67 -6.73 10.76
C MET A 305 -1.49 -7.74 9.94
N GLU A 306 -2.19 -7.29 8.88
CA GLU A 306 -2.86 -8.17 7.91
C GLU A 306 -1.87 -9.18 7.30
N ARG A 307 -0.68 -8.71 6.87
CA ARG A 307 0.38 -9.57 6.31
C ARG A 307 0.99 -10.54 7.32
N MET A 308 0.89 -10.22 8.59
CA MET A 308 1.33 -11.08 9.69
C MET A 308 0.20 -11.98 10.22
N GLU A 309 -0.97 -11.96 9.57
CA GLU A 309 -2.19 -12.70 9.99
C GLU A 309 -2.63 -12.35 11.43
N ASN A 310 -2.29 -11.15 11.90
CA ASN A 310 -2.71 -10.63 13.21
C ASN A 310 -3.92 -9.70 13.04
N PHE A 311 -5.06 -10.32 12.76
CA PHE A 311 -6.31 -9.61 12.47
C PHE A 311 -6.87 -8.85 13.68
N GLU A 312 -6.59 -9.29 14.92
CA GLU A 312 -6.95 -8.54 16.13
C GLU A 312 -6.23 -7.19 16.21
N ALA A 313 -4.90 -7.19 16.02
CA ALA A 313 -4.11 -5.96 16.01
C ALA A 313 -4.44 -5.08 14.80
N GLN A 314 -4.69 -5.70 13.64
CA GLN A 314 -5.16 -4.99 12.44
C GLN A 314 -6.44 -4.21 12.73
N GLN A 315 -7.44 -4.86 13.33
CA GLN A 315 -8.74 -4.26 13.61
C GLN A 315 -8.59 -3.04 14.54
N GLN A 316 -7.86 -3.18 15.64
CA GLN A 316 -7.61 -2.06 16.57
C GLN A 316 -6.93 -0.86 15.90
N LEU A 317 -5.91 -1.12 15.08
CA LEU A 317 -5.20 -0.05 14.35
C LEU A 317 -6.12 0.66 13.34
N LEU A 318 -7.00 -0.08 12.67
CA LEU A 318 -7.94 0.52 11.72
C LEU A 318 -9.05 1.31 12.41
N GLU A 319 -9.47 0.92 13.61
CA GLU A 319 -10.39 1.72 14.44
C GLU A 319 -9.76 3.08 14.78
N TYR A 320 -8.50 3.10 15.22
CA TYR A 320 -7.77 4.36 15.43
C TYR A 320 -7.60 5.17 14.13
N ALA A 321 -7.35 4.50 13.00
CA ALA A 321 -7.28 5.17 11.70
C ALA A 321 -8.63 5.83 11.32
N LEU A 322 -9.74 5.16 11.63
CA LEU A 322 -11.11 5.63 11.38
C LEU A 322 -11.42 6.86 12.23
N GLU A 323 -11.16 6.79 13.55
CA GLU A 323 -11.34 7.89 14.49
C GLU A 323 -10.55 9.14 14.06
N ALA A 324 -9.29 8.95 13.67
CA ALA A 324 -8.45 10.04 13.17
C ALA A 324 -8.95 10.66 11.85
N CYS A 325 -9.71 9.90 11.03
CA CYS A 325 -10.34 10.42 9.82
C CYS A 325 -11.64 11.17 10.10
N THR A 326 -12.45 10.70 11.05
CA THR A 326 -13.71 11.35 11.44
C THR A 326 -13.48 12.68 12.15
N ASP A 327 -12.48 12.75 13.04
CA ASP A 327 -12.11 13.98 13.74
C ASP A 327 -11.63 15.10 12.80
N ARG A 328 -10.94 14.73 11.71
CA ARG A 328 -10.54 15.69 10.66
C ARG A 328 -11.72 16.14 9.80
N GLY A 329 -12.77 15.33 9.68
CA GLY A 329 -14.01 15.67 8.98
C GLY A 329 -14.75 16.83 9.65
N ASP A 330 -14.88 16.78 10.99
CA ASP A 330 -15.52 17.83 11.78
C ASP A 330 -14.69 19.14 11.80
N ARG A 331 -13.36 19.05 11.91
CA ARG A 331 -12.49 20.26 11.90
C ARG A 331 -12.40 20.95 10.54
N ARG A 332 -12.75 20.30 9.44
CA ARG A 332 -12.81 20.94 8.12
C ARG A 332 -14.03 21.86 7.94
N SER A 333 -14.97 21.88 8.89
CA SER A 333 -16.05 22.87 8.93
C SER A 333 -15.61 24.22 9.51
N ASP A 334 -14.49 24.28 10.23
CA ASP A 334 -13.94 25.49 10.85
C ASP A 334 -12.45 25.67 10.53
N GLY A 335 -12.16 26.38 9.44
CA GLY A 335 -11.01 27.29 9.31
C GLY A 335 -9.57 26.77 9.47
N VAL A 336 -8.76 27.07 8.44
CA VAL A 336 -7.29 27.02 8.35
C VAL A 336 -6.71 25.71 7.80
N ASP A 337 -6.44 25.78 6.51
CA ASP A 337 -5.75 24.82 5.65
C ASP A 337 -4.30 24.62 6.12
N GLY A 338 -4.08 23.53 6.87
CA GLY A 338 -2.80 23.15 7.45
C GLY A 338 -2.18 21.93 6.77
N SER A 339 -1.07 22.16 6.07
CA SER A 339 -0.04 21.20 5.63
C SER A 339 -0.38 20.22 4.50
N ASP A 340 -0.68 20.75 3.31
CA ASP A 340 -0.48 20.06 2.02
C ASP A 340 1.00 20.14 1.58
N VAL A 341 1.89 19.50 2.33
CA VAL A 341 3.30 19.30 1.91
C VAL A 341 3.64 17.81 2.03
N THR A 342 3.03 16.96 1.22
CA THR A 342 3.56 15.60 0.95
C THR A 342 3.14 15.05 -0.42
N ASP A 343 2.92 15.88 -1.44
CA ASP A 343 2.63 15.37 -2.80
C ASP A 343 3.86 14.78 -3.51
N SER A 344 5.06 14.92 -2.93
CA SER A 344 6.33 14.57 -3.58
C SER A 344 6.97 13.27 -3.07
N SER A 345 6.56 12.74 -1.91
CA SER A 345 6.93 11.38 -1.46
C SER A 345 6.13 10.29 -2.18
N VAL A 346 5.00 10.68 -2.79
CA VAL A 346 4.02 9.84 -3.50
C VAL A 346 4.69 9.00 -4.60
N ALA A 347 5.62 9.58 -5.37
CA ALA A 347 6.29 8.88 -6.47
C ALA A 347 7.17 7.66 -6.06
N LEU A 348 7.64 7.61 -4.80
CA LEU A 348 8.40 6.46 -4.28
C LEU A 348 7.48 5.26 -3.98
N PHE A 349 6.33 5.57 -3.38
CA PHE A 349 5.36 4.60 -2.88
C PHE A 349 4.30 4.21 -3.92
N ASP A 350 4.27 4.91 -5.06
CA ASP A 350 3.41 4.63 -6.22
C ASP A 350 3.92 3.47 -7.11
N ARG A 351 5.06 2.85 -6.77
CA ARG A 351 5.57 1.74 -7.56
C ARG A 351 4.61 0.56 -7.48
N ALA A 352 4.16 0.06 -8.63
CA ALA A 352 3.30 -1.12 -8.74
C ALA A 352 3.86 -2.35 -7.99
N GLU A 353 5.19 -2.45 -7.86
CA GLU A 353 5.89 -3.51 -7.11
C GLU A 353 5.76 -3.37 -5.58
N LEU A 354 5.56 -2.15 -5.07
CA LEU A 354 5.44 -1.81 -3.65
C LEU A 354 3.98 -1.55 -3.24
N ALA A 355 3.10 -1.33 -4.22
CA ALA A 355 1.65 -1.21 -4.07
C ALA A 355 1.00 -2.33 -3.23
N PRO A 356 1.44 -3.60 -3.29
CA PRO A 356 0.87 -4.65 -2.44
C PRO A 356 1.21 -4.46 -0.96
N LEU A 357 2.31 -3.77 -0.64
CA LEU A 357 2.81 -3.62 0.73
C LEU A 357 2.16 -2.42 1.44
N PHE A 358 1.73 -1.37 0.72
CA PHE A 358 1.03 -0.21 1.29
C PHE A 358 0.02 0.48 0.33
N PRO A 359 -1.16 -0.10 0.07
CA PRO A 359 -2.21 0.48 -0.78
C PRO A 359 -2.77 1.87 -0.35
N SER A 360 -2.50 2.34 0.87
CA SER A 360 -2.85 3.69 1.38
C SER A 360 -2.15 4.84 0.68
N GLN A 361 -1.08 4.58 -0.07
CA GLN A 361 -0.20 5.65 -0.53
C GLN A 361 -0.37 6.04 -1.99
N LEU A 362 -0.91 5.13 -2.82
CA LEU A 362 -1.35 5.42 -4.19
C LEU A 362 -2.57 6.36 -4.26
N THR A 363 -3.31 6.47 -3.17
CA THR A 363 -4.54 7.27 -3.06
C THR A 363 -4.80 7.57 -1.59
N ARG A 364 -5.08 8.84 -1.27
CA ARG A 364 -5.48 9.34 0.06
C ARG A 364 -6.26 8.28 0.85
N VAL A 365 -5.84 8.01 2.10
CA VAL A 365 -6.59 7.09 2.99
C VAL A 365 -8.01 7.65 3.14
N THR A 366 -8.98 6.91 2.62
CA THR A 366 -10.39 7.26 2.70
C THR A 366 -11.06 6.39 3.76
N THR A 367 -12.11 6.92 4.36
CA THR A 367 -12.99 6.18 5.27
C THR A 367 -13.47 4.86 4.65
N SER A 368 -13.76 4.88 3.33
CA SER A 368 -14.14 3.68 2.57
C SER A 368 -13.05 2.60 2.59
N LYS A 369 -11.78 2.93 2.31
CA LYS A 369 -10.69 1.94 2.39
C LYS A 369 -10.54 1.37 3.80
N ILE A 370 -10.67 2.22 4.83
CA ILE A 370 -10.61 1.77 6.22
C ILE A 370 -11.74 0.77 6.50
N HIS A 371 -12.97 1.07 6.06
CA HIS A 371 -14.09 0.14 6.19
C HIS A 371 -13.89 -1.18 5.45
N PHE A 372 -13.30 -1.18 4.26
CA PHE A 372 -12.97 -2.42 3.56
C PHE A 372 -12.03 -3.33 4.38
N HIS A 373 -10.91 -2.79 4.86
CA HIS A 373 -9.97 -3.58 5.66
C HIS A 373 -10.50 -3.92 7.06
N LEU A 374 -11.34 -3.07 7.67
CA LEU A 374 -12.03 -3.39 8.92
C LEU A 374 -12.99 -4.57 8.73
N ALA A 375 -13.70 -4.58 7.60
CA ALA A 375 -14.63 -5.66 7.28
C ALA A 375 -13.90 -6.99 7.14
N ILE A 376 -12.74 -7.00 6.49
CA ILE A 376 -11.87 -8.18 6.37
C ILE A 376 -11.32 -8.60 7.74
N ALA A 377 -10.74 -7.67 8.51
CA ALA A 377 -10.19 -7.99 9.83
C ALA A 377 -11.26 -8.57 10.77
N ALA A 378 -12.46 -7.98 10.80
CA ALA A 378 -13.58 -8.49 11.56
C ALA A 378 -14.09 -9.85 11.05
N MET A 379 -14.04 -10.07 9.73
CA MET A 379 -14.41 -11.36 9.11
C MET A 379 -13.46 -12.47 9.56
N GLU A 380 -12.16 -12.23 9.50
CA GLU A 380 -11.11 -13.20 9.89
C GLU A 380 -11.09 -13.45 11.41
N ASN A 381 -11.44 -12.44 12.21
CA ASN A 381 -11.67 -12.59 13.65
C ASN A 381 -12.97 -13.35 14.01
N GLY A 382 -13.81 -13.72 13.03
CA GLY A 382 -15.11 -14.36 13.26
C GLY A 382 -16.21 -13.41 13.77
N ASN A 383 -15.98 -12.10 13.77
CA ASN A 383 -16.93 -11.06 14.15
C ASN A 383 -17.87 -10.70 12.99
N TRP A 384 -18.72 -11.64 12.59
CA TRP A 384 -19.54 -11.56 11.36
C TRP A 384 -20.45 -10.32 11.29
N LEU A 385 -21.10 -9.93 12.41
CA LEU A 385 -22.02 -8.79 12.44
C LEU A 385 -21.29 -7.45 12.26
N GLU A 386 -20.08 -7.33 12.79
CA GLU A 386 -19.25 -6.14 12.65
C GLU A 386 -18.69 -6.04 11.22
N SER A 387 -18.20 -7.18 10.70
CA SER A 387 -17.78 -7.30 9.31
C SER A 387 -18.88 -6.87 8.34
N LYS A 388 -20.12 -7.36 8.55
CA LYS A 388 -21.30 -6.97 7.78
C LYS A 388 -21.48 -5.46 7.74
N LYS A 389 -21.46 -4.80 8.92
CA LYS A 389 -21.66 -3.35 9.03
C LYS A 389 -20.61 -2.59 8.21
N HIS A 390 -19.34 -2.99 8.29
CA HIS A 390 -18.27 -2.32 7.55
C HIS A 390 -18.33 -2.56 6.04
N PHE A 391 -18.73 -3.75 5.59
CA PHE A 391 -19.01 -3.99 4.17
C PHE A 391 -20.19 -3.15 3.67
N GLU A 392 -21.24 -2.96 4.47
CA GLU A 392 -22.37 -2.07 4.11
C GLU A 392 -21.93 -0.61 3.97
N GLU A 393 -21.07 -0.11 4.87
CA GLU A 393 -20.47 1.24 4.76
C GLU A 393 -19.57 1.38 3.52
N PHE A 394 -18.80 0.34 3.20
CA PHE A 394 -17.94 0.32 2.02
C PHE A 394 -18.75 0.32 0.71
N LEU A 395 -19.70 -0.61 0.59
CA LEU A 395 -20.50 -0.86 -0.62
C LEU A 395 -21.63 0.16 -0.81
N GLY A 396 -22.08 0.80 0.27
CA GLY A 396 -23.09 1.86 0.25
C GLY A 396 -22.60 3.20 -0.31
N ASN A 397 -21.30 3.37 -0.52
CA ASN A 397 -20.74 4.61 -1.02
C ASN A 397 -20.81 4.70 -2.56
N GLU A 398 -21.86 5.36 -3.07
CA GLU A 398 -22.19 5.45 -4.49
C GLU A 398 -21.08 6.08 -5.37
N GLN A 399 -20.14 6.84 -4.79
CA GLN A 399 -19.03 7.44 -5.54
C GLN A 399 -17.97 6.43 -6.00
N LEU A 400 -17.99 5.20 -5.47
CA LEU A 400 -17.09 4.09 -5.83
C LEU A 400 -17.73 3.08 -6.81
N LEU A 401 -18.92 3.36 -7.35
CA LEU A 401 -19.70 2.47 -8.24
C LEU A 401 -19.08 2.19 -9.63
N GLN A 402 -17.83 2.57 -9.89
CA GLN A 402 -17.11 2.02 -11.04
C GLN A 402 -16.77 0.56 -10.73
N PRO A 403 -17.14 -0.42 -11.57
CA PRO A 403 -16.88 -1.83 -11.29
C PRO A 403 -15.38 -2.10 -11.36
N THR A 404 -14.72 -2.02 -10.21
CA THR A 404 -13.31 -2.32 -10.04
C THR A 404 -13.16 -3.70 -9.40
N ALA A 405 -12.00 -4.34 -9.58
CA ALA A 405 -11.72 -5.65 -8.98
C ALA A 405 -11.97 -5.68 -7.46
N ILE A 406 -11.66 -4.57 -6.77
CA ILE A 406 -11.87 -4.42 -5.31
C ILE A 406 -13.35 -4.46 -4.95
N VAL A 407 -14.24 -3.88 -5.76
CA VAL A 407 -15.69 -3.90 -5.50
C VAL A 407 -16.25 -5.31 -5.71
N ALA A 408 -15.78 -6.04 -6.73
CA ALA A 408 -16.18 -7.43 -6.97
C ALA A 408 -15.74 -8.36 -5.82
N GLU A 409 -14.50 -8.19 -5.35
CA GLU A 409 -13.96 -8.91 -4.21
C GLU A 409 -14.72 -8.58 -2.91
N ALA A 410 -14.97 -7.29 -2.64
CA ALA A 410 -15.76 -6.87 -1.49
C ALA A 410 -17.19 -7.42 -1.51
N ALA A 411 -17.83 -7.45 -2.70
CA ALA A 411 -19.15 -8.03 -2.87
C ALA A 411 -19.16 -9.53 -2.57
N GLN A 412 -18.15 -10.26 -3.04
CA GLN A 412 -17.97 -11.68 -2.72
C GLN A 412 -17.85 -11.92 -1.21
N TYR A 413 -16.97 -11.19 -0.51
CA TYR A 413 -16.81 -11.34 0.94
C TYR A 413 -18.06 -10.92 1.71
N TYR A 414 -18.72 -9.84 1.28
CA TYR A 414 -19.97 -9.41 1.90
C TYR A 414 -21.06 -10.47 1.83
N VAL A 415 -21.26 -11.10 0.67
CA VAL A 415 -22.22 -12.20 0.50
C VAL A 415 -21.86 -13.38 1.42
N TYR A 416 -20.58 -13.74 1.47
CA TYR A 416 -20.11 -14.79 2.38
C TYR A 416 -20.44 -14.47 3.84
N VAL A 417 -20.18 -13.24 4.29
CA VAL A 417 -20.52 -12.76 5.64
C VAL A 417 -22.02 -12.81 5.91
N LEU A 418 -22.87 -12.47 4.93
CA LEU A 418 -24.33 -12.59 5.06
C LEU A 418 -24.78 -14.04 5.28
N LEU A 419 -24.16 -15.00 4.58
CA LEU A 419 -24.41 -16.43 4.77
C LEU A 419 -23.99 -16.88 6.19
N GLN A 420 -22.80 -16.47 6.66
CA GLN A 420 -22.35 -16.76 8.03
C GLN A 420 -23.25 -16.13 9.10
N CYS A 421 -23.78 -14.94 8.84
CA CYS A 421 -24.78 -14.28 9.69
C CYS A 421 -26.18 -14.93 9.64
N LYS A 422 -26.37 -16.00 8.84
CA LYS A 422 -27.67 -16.68 8.64
C LYS A 422 -28.76 -15.77 8.04
N PHE A 423 -28.37 -14.91 7.09
CA PHE A 423 -29.29 -14.06 6.31
C PHE A 423 -29.39 -14.49 4.83
N PRO A 424 -29.90 -15.69 4.52
CA PRO A 424 -29.86 -16.23 3.16
C PRO A 424 -30.70 -15.43 2.15
N SER A 425 -31.82 -14.81 2.57
CA SER A 425 -32.61 -13.94 1.69
C SER A 425 -31.86 -12.67 1.27
N LEU A 426 -31.08 -12.08 2.18
CA LEU A 426 -30.24 -10.91 1.88
C LEU A 426 -29.02 -11.31 1.04
N ALA A 427 -28.43 -12.47 1.32
CA ALA A 427 -27.34 -13.01 0.52
C ALA A 427 -27.79 -13.26 -0.94
N LEU A 428 -28.99 -13.84 -1.12
CA LEU A 428 -29.57 -14.07 -2.45
C LEU A 428 -29.78 -12.76 -3.23
N SER A 429 -30.39 -11.74 -2.61
CA SER A 429 -30.62 -10.46 -3.27
C SER A 429 -29.32 -9.72 -3.58
N ALA A 430 -28.33 -9.80 -2.69
CA ALA A 430 -27.00 -9.24 -2.91
C ALA A 430 -26.30 -9.94 -4.09
N CYS A 431 -26.32 -11.28 -4.16
CA CYS A 431 -25.79 -12.03 -5.30
C CYS A 431 -26.40 -11.57 -6.63
N GLU A 432 -27.73 -11.44 -6.68
CA GLU A 432 -28.43 -11.01 -7.90
C GLU A 432 -28.03 -9.61 -8.34
N HIS A 433 -27.92 -8.68 -7.39
CA HIS A 433 -27.48 -7.32 -7.65
C HIS A 433 -26.04 -7.25 -8.17
N TYR A 434 -25.10 -7.97 -7.54
CA TYR A 434 -23.69 -7.91 -7.91
C TYR A 434 -23.37 -8.70 -9.16
N LEU A 435 -24.04 -9.85 -9.40
CA LEU A 435 -23.89 -10.60 -10.65
C LEU A 435 -24.37 -9.77 -11.85
N LEU A 436 -25.51 -9.08 -11.73
CA LEU A 436 -26.02 -8.19 -12.79
C LEU A 436 -25.02 -7.06 -13.11
N LYS A 437 -24.39 -6.47 -12.08
CA LYS A 437 -23.35 -5.45 -12.27
C LYS A 437 -22.06 -5.99 -12.90
N CYS A 438 -21.69 -7.24 -12.60
CA CYS A 438 -20.49 -7.84 -13.18
C CYS A 438 -20.68 -8.19 -14.67
N GLU A 439 -21.88 -8.58 -15.08
CA GLU A 439 -22.20 -8.87 -16.49
C GLU A 439 -22.12 -7.62 -17.40
N GLU A 440 -22.27 -6.42 -16.84
CA GLU A 440 -22.13 -5.16 -17.56
C GLU A 440 -20.65 -4.74 -17.79
N CYS A 441 -19.68 -5.41 -17.15
CA CYS A 441 -18.28 -5.02 -17.15
C CYS A 441 -17.39 -5.97 -17.97
N SER A 442 -16.49 -5.42 -18.79
CA SER A 442 -15.77 -6.15 -19.85
C SER A 442 -14.32 -6.52 -19.52
N ASP A 443 -13.91 -6.64 -18.26
CA ASP A 443 -12.49 -6.82 -17.87
C ASP A 443 -12.21 -8.23 -17.33
N GLU A 444 -11.56 -9.06 -18.15
CA GLU A 444 -11.69 -10.53 -18.13
C GLU A 444 -10.83 -11.30 -17.10
N GLY A 445 -9.93 -10.69 -16.34
CA GLY A 445 -8.93 -11.46 -15.57
C GLY A 445 -9.31 -11.80 -14.11
N VAL A 446 -9.50 -10.76 -13.29
CA VAL A 446 -9.66 -10.87 -11.82
C VAL A 446 -11.14 -10.99 -11.41
N GLN A 447 -12.06 -10.63 -12.31
CA GLN A 447 -13.49 -10.71 -12.05
C GLN A 447 -14.05 -12.15 -12.11
N ILE A 448 -13.36 -13.07 -12.82
CA ILE A 448 -13.89 -14.42 -13.06
C ILE A 448 -14.10 -15.18 -11.75
N LEU A 449 -13.12 -15.20 -10.85
CA LEU A 449 -13.23 -15.96 -9.60
C LEU A 449 -14.32 -15.39 -8.69
N ALA A 450 -14.39 -14.07 -8.55
CA ALA A 450 -15.43 -13.42 -7.77
C ALA A 450 -16.84 -13.74 -8.32
N VAL A 451 -17.00 -13.72 -9.65
CA VAL A 451 -18.27 -14.08 -10.30
C VAL A 451 -18.63 -15.56 -10.08
N LEU A 452 -17.67 -16.48 -10.22
CA LEU A 452 -17.89 -17.91 -9.96
C LEU A 452 -18.28 -18.16 -8.50
N MET A 453 -17.61 -17.50 -7.54
CA MET A 453 -17.93 -17.61 -6.13
C MET A 453 -19.29 -17.01 -5.79
N LEU A 454 -19.67 -15.86 -6.37
CA LEU A 454 -21.00 -15.29 -6.20
C LEU A 454 -22.11 -16.23 -6.71
N HIS A 455 -21.87 -16.93 -7.82
CA HIS A 455 -22.78 -17.97 -8.31
C HIS A 455 -22.91 -19.16 -7.34
N LEU A 456 -21.80 -19.63 -6.77
CA LEU A 456 -21.80 -20.70 -5.76
C LEU A 456 -22.53 -20.26 -4.49
N TYR A 457 -22.27 -19.05 -3.99
CA TYR A 457 -22.96 -18.48 -2.84
C TYR A 457 -24.46 -18.22 -3.10
N LYS A 458 -24.84 -17.87 -4.34
CA LYS A 458 -26.25 -17.82 -4.73
C LYS A 458 -26.90 -19.20 -4.57
N ALA A 459 -26.23 -20.27 -4.99
CA ALA A 459 -26.73 -21.63 -4.83
C ALA A 459 -26.84 -22.04 -3.34
N ASP A 460 -25.86 -21.65 -2.51
CA ASP A 460 -25.90 -21.87 -1.07
C ASP A 460 -27.08 -21.13 -0.42
N ALA A 461 -27.31 -19.87 -0.80
CA ALA A 461 -28.46 -19.09 -0.33
C ALA A 461 -29.80 -19.75 -0.72
N LEU A 462 -29.92 -20.25 -1.96
CA LEU A 462 -31.12 -20.97 -2.42
C LEU A 462 -31.32 -22.28 -1.66
N LEU A 463 -30.25 -23.02 -1.34
CA LEU A 463 -30.33 -24.21 -0.50
C LEU A 463 -30.80 -23.88 0.92
N CYS A 464 -30.27 -22.82 1.53
CA CYS A 464 -30.70 -22.35 2.85
C CYS A 464 -32.16 -21.89 2.87
N LEU A 465 -32.70 -21.44 1.74
CA LEU A 465 -34.12 -21.06 1.57
C LEU A 465 -35.01 -22.23 1.15
N GLU A 466 -34.45 -23.45 1.03
CA GLU A 466 -35.16 -24.65 0.58
C GLU A 466 -35.70 -24.57 -0.86
N CYS A 467 -35.18 -23.64 -1.68
CA CYS A 467 -35.51 -23.51 -3.10
C CYS A 467 -34.74 -24.55 -3.94
N VAL A 468 -35.01 -25.84 -3.70
CA VAL A 468 -34.25 -26.97 -4.26
C VAL A 468 -34.24 -27.00 -5.78
N ASP A 469 -35.39 -26.81 -6.44
CA ASP A 469 -35.47 -26.87 -7.90
C ASP A 469 -34.71 -25.72 -8.57
N GLU A 470 -34.89 -24.49 -8.07
CA GLU A 470 -34.18 -23.31 -8.57
C GLU A 470 -32.67 -23.44 -8.37
N CYS A 471 -32.22 -23.97 -7.22
CA CYS A 471 -30.81 -24.22 -6.97
C CYS A 471 -30.22 -25.23 -7.97
N TYR A 472 -30.93 -26.36 -8.19
CA TYR A 472 -30.48 -27.37 -9.14
C TYR A 472 -30.34 -26.81 -10.56
N GLU A 473 -31.38 -26.09 -11.03
CA GLU A 473 -31.34 -25.49 -12.37
C GLU A 473 -30.23 -24.42 -12.47
N HIS A 474 -30.01 -23.61 -11.43
CA HIS A 474 -28.92 -22.63 -11.40
C HIS A 474 -27.54 -23.30 -11.51
N LEU A 475 -27.28 -24.32 -10.66
CA LEU A 475 -26.02 -25.05 -10.67
C LEU A 475 -25.78 -25.76 -12.01
N LYS A 476 -26.79 -26.42 -12.58
CA LYS A 476 -26.67 -27.18 -13.82
C LYS A 476 -26.60 -26.33 -15.08
N LEU A 477 -27.45 -25.31 -15.19
CA LEU A 477 -27.60 -24.56 -16.44
C LEU A 477 -26.68 -23.33 -16.51
N ILE A 478 -26.24 -22.80 -15.36
CA ILE A 478 -25.45 -21.56 -15.31
C ILE A 478 -24.04 -21.82 -14.78
N VAL A 479 -23.91 -22.41 -13.58
CA VAL A 479 -22.60 -22.53 -12.91
C VAL A 479 -21.70 -23.58 -13.56
N GLU A 480 -22.23 -24.77 -13.83
CA GLU A 480 -21.46 -25.88 -14.43
C GLU A 480 -20.85 -25.51 -15.80
N PRO A 481 -21.60 -24.93 -16.76
CA PRO A 481 -21.01 -24.51 -18.04
C PRO A 481 -19.91 -23.45 -17.89
N LYS A 482 -20.11 -22.46 -17.00
CA LYS A 482 -19.12 -21.40 -16.75
C LYS A 482 -17.80 -21.96 -16.19
N ILE A 483 -17.87 -22.86 -15.21
CA ILE A 483 -16.66 -23.49 -14.64
C ILE A 483 -15.97 -24.39 -15.69
N GLN A 484 -16.73 -25.18 -16.45
CA GLN A 484 -16.18 -26.03 -17.50
C GLN A 484 -15.49 -25.25 -18.61
N GLU A 485 -16.01 -24.08 -18.98
CA GLU A 485 -15.36 -23.18 -19.93
C GLU A 485 -13.99 -22.76 -19.42
N GLN A 486 -13.88 -22.33 -18.15
CA GLN A 486 -12.62 -21.93 -17.54
C GLN A 486 -11.61 -23.10 -17.46
N LEU A 487 -12.07 -24.30 -17.13
CA LEU A 487 -11.23 -25.51 -17.10
C LEU A 487 -10.68 -25.93 -18.47
N ARG A 488 -11.34 -25.54 -19.58
CA ARG A 488 -10.91 -25.85 -20.95
C ARG A 488 -9.90 -24.85 -21.51
N GLN A 489 -9.74 -23.67 -20.90
CA GLN A 489 -8.83 -22.65 -21.40
C GLN A 489 -7.35 -23.06 -21.20
N PRO A 490 -6.49 -22.94 -22.22
CA PRO A 490 -5.09 -23.32 -22.12
C PRO A 490 -4.30 -22.31 -21.28
N LYS A 491 -4.03 -22.69 -20.02
CA LYS A 491 -3.18 -22.03 -19.00
C LYS A 491 -3.62 -20.64 -18.52
N PRO A 492 -4.16 -20.55 -17.30
CA PRO A 492 -3.83 -19.48 -16.38
C PRO A 492 -2.63 -19.88 -15.50
N THR A 493 -1.98 -18.90 -14.87
CA THR A 493 -0.95 -19.07 -13.84
C THR A 493 -1.36 -20.14 -12.80
N ASN A 494 -0.40 -20.93 -12.28
CA ASN A 494 -0.66 -22.10 -11.41
C ASN A 494 -1.64 -21.85 -10.23
N ALA A 495 -1.80 -20.61 -9.74
CA ALA A 495 -2.70 -20.26 -8.64
C ALA A 495 -4.18 -20.21 -9.06
N ILE A 496 -4.53 -19.48 -10.14
CA ILE A 496 -5.92 -19.36 -10.63
C ILE A 496 -6.47 -20.73 -11.06
N SER A 497 -5.59 -21.57 -11.64
CA SER A 497 -5.92 -22.95 -11.98
C SER A 497 -6.37 -23.77 -10.76
N HIS A 498 -5.79 -23.55 -9.58
CA HIS A 498 -6.14 -24.28 -8.37
C HIS A 498 -7.49 -23.81 -7.80
N GLU A 499 -7.75 -22.50 -7.84
CA GLU A 499 -9.00 -21.91 -7.34
C GLU A 499 -10.21 -22.29 -8.20
N VAL A 500 -10.07 -22.32 -9.53
CA VAL A 500 -11.14 -22.82 -10.42
C VAL A 500 -11.43 -24.30 -10.18
N VAL A 501 -10.39 -25.10 -9.87
CA VAL A 501 -10.55 -26.50 -9.48
C VAL A 501 -11.31 -26.63 -8.15
N ALA A 502 -11.02 -25.77 -7.17
CA ALA A 502 -11.76 -25.72 -5.91
C ALA A 502 -13.24 -25.35 -6.14
N CYS A 503 -13.53 -24.37 -6.99
CA CYS A 503 -14.90 -24.03 -7.40
C CYS A 503 -15.63 -25.22 -8.04
N HIS A 504 -14.95 -26.02 -8.88
CA HIS A 504 -15.55 -27.21 -9.47
C HIS A 504 -15.86 -28.28 -8.42
N ALA A 505 -14.94 -28.53 -7.48
CA ALA A 505 -15.20 -29.45 -6.38
C ALA A 505 -16.40 -29.01 -5.51
N GLN A 506 -16.50 -27.70 -5.21
CA GLN A 506 -17.63 -27.12 -4.48
C GLN A 506 -18.95 -27.26 -5.27
N LEU A 507 -18.94 -27.00 -6.58
CA LEU A 507 -20.09 -27.23 -7.46
C LEU A 507 -20.58 -28.68 -7.38
N LEU A 508 -19.69 -29.66 -7.53
CA LEU A 508 -20.06 -31.08 -7.49
C LEU A 508 -20.65 -31.47 -6.12
N ASN A 509 -20.08 -30.94 -5.05
CA ASN A 509 -20.57 -31.15 -3.70
C ASN A 509 -21.98 -30.57 -3.51
N ASN A 510 -22.20 -29.31 -3.89
CA ASN A 510 -23.50 -28.63 -3.80
C ASN A 510 -24.55 -29.28 -4.71
N LEU A 511 -24.14 -29.69 -5.91
CA LEU A 511 -24.99 -30.40 -6.85
C LEU A 511 -25.43 -31.76 -6.27
N ALA A 512 -24.55 -32.48 -5.58
CA ALA A 512 -24.92 -33.71 -4.90
C ALA A 512 -25.95 -33.44 -3.79
N VAL A 513 -25.73 -32.42 -2.96
CA VAL A 513 -26.67 -32.05 -1.87
C VAL A 513 -28.06 -31.76 -2.43
N VAL A 514 -28.17 -30.89 -3.45
CA VAL A 514 -29.47 -30.57 -4.05
C VAL A 514 -30.11 -31.77 -4.75
N THR A 515 -29.29 -32.65 -5.35
CA THR A 515 -29.77 -33.88 -6.01
C THR A 515 -30.34 -34.87 -5.00
N VAL A 516 -29.79 -34.98 -3.79
CA VAL A 516 -30.39 -35.80 -2.72
C VAL A 516 -31.81 -35.32 -2.44
N CYS A 517 -32.01 -34.01 -2.33
CA CYS A 517 -33.30 -33.40 -2.01
C CYS A 517 -34.32 -33.58 -3.15
N ARG A 518 -33.88 -33.54 -4.42
CA ARG A 518 -34.75 -33.59 -5.60
C ARG A 518 -35.02 -35.00 -6.13
N SER A 519 -33.98 -35.83 -6.24
CA SER A 519 -34.01 -37.09 -6.99
C SER A 519 -33.57 -38.31 -6.18
N GLY A 520 -33.19 -38.12 -4.92
CA GLY A 520 -32.85 -39.20 -3.99
C GLY A 520 -31.36 -39.56 -3.95
N ILE A 521 -31.04 -40.51 -3.08
CA ILE A 521 -29.67 -40.80 -2.63
C ILE A 521 -28.78 -41.35 -3.75
N ASP A 522 -29.30 -42.24 -4.60
CA ASP A 522 -28.48 -42.96 -5.59
C ASP A 522 -27.90 -42.03 -6.67
N ALA A 523 -28.68 -41.05 -7.13
CA ALA A 523 -28.22 -40.07 -8.10
C ALA A 523 -27.10 -39.20 -7.51
N ALA A 524 -27.26 -38.73 -6.27
CA ALA A 524 -26.26 -37.93 -5.59
C ALA A 524 -24.95 -38.70 -5.30
N MET A 525 -25.06 -39.97 -4.91
CA MET A 525 -23.88 -40.83 -4.71
C MET A 525 -23.08 -41.02 -6.01
N THR A 526 -23.74 -41.06 -7.16
CA THR A 526 -23.07 -41.15 -8.47
C THR A 526 -22.23 -39.90 -8.72
N ILE A 527 -22.81 -38.71 -8.51
CA ILE A 527 -22.11 -37.42 -8.65
C ILE A 527 -20.88 -37.36 -7.73
N LEU A 528 -21.02 -37.72 -6.45
CA LEU A 528 -19.90 -37.68 -5.49
C LEU A 528 -18.80 -38.69 -5.84
N ARG A 529 -19.17 -39.89 -6.31
CA ARG A 529 -18.18 -40.91 -6.73
C ARG A 529 -17.41 -40.47 -7.96
N GLU A 530 -18.07 -39.88 -8.95
CA GLU A 530 -17.41 -39.26 -10.12
C GLU A 530 -16.54 -38.08 -9.70
N GLY A 531 -17.01 -37.25 -8.76
CA GLY A 531 -16.23 -36.18 -8.17
C GLY A 531 -14.93 -36.66 -7.51
N LEU A 532 -14.97 -37.76 -6.75
CA LEU A 532 -13.76 -38.35 -6.15
C LEU A 532 -12.81 -39.01 -7.17
N GLN A 533 -13.28 -39.38 -8.36
CA GLN A 533 -12.38 -39.82 -9.42
C GLN A 533 -11.53 -38.66 -9.95
N GLN A 534 -12.10 -37.44 -9.96
CA GLN A 534 -11.42 -36.22 -10.41
C GLN A 534 -10.62 -35.57 -9.27
N TYR A 535 -11.15 -35.61 -8.05
CA TYR A 535 -10.59 -34.97 -6.86
C TYR A 535 -10.48 -35.97 -5.70
N PRO A 536 -9.49 -36.88 -5.74
CA PRO A 536 -9.36 -37.95 -4.75
C PRO A 536 -9.15 -37.46 -3.33
N ASP A 537 -8.60 -36.26 -3.15
CA ASP A 537 -8.22 -35.73 -1.84
C ASP A 537 -9.32 -34.90 -1.18
N CYS A 538 -10.28 -34.37 -1.94
CA CYS A 538 -11.30 -33.44 -1.45
C CYS A 538 -12.13 -33.98 -0.27
N LEU A 539 -11.92 -33.40 0.92
CA LEU A 539 -12.59 -33.83 2.15
C LEU A 539 -14.11 -33.61 2.14
N ALA A 540 -14.59 -32.48 1.61
CA ALA A 540 -16.03 -32.16 1.57
C ALA A 540 -16.85 -33.21 0.80
N ILE A 541 -16.36 -33.65 -0.36
CA ILE A 541 -17.01 -34.69 -1.17
C ILE A 541 -16.99 -36.04 -0.42
N LYS A 542 -15.87 -36.40 0.23
CA LYS A 542 -15.76 -37.60 1.07
C LYS A 542 -16.75 -37.56 2.22
N PHE A 543 -16.85 -36.43 2.92
CA PHE A 543 -17.74 -36.21 4.05
C PHE A 543 -19.20 -36.48 3.66
N ASN A 544 -19.68 -35.82 2.60
CA ASN A 544 -21.05 -36.01 2.13
C ASN A 544 -21.30 -37.43 1.60
N LEU A 545 -20.32 -38.05 0.94
CA LEU A 545 -20.47 -39.43 0.48
C LEU A 545 -20.57 -40.43 1.64
N VAL A 546 -19.77 -40.24 2.71
CA VAL A 546 -19.85 -41.07 3.92
C VAL A 546 -21.22 -40.96 4.57
N LEU A 547 -21.79 -39.75 4.67
CA LEU A 547 -23.14 -39.56 5.21
C LEU A 547 -24.21 -40.27 4.37
N LEU A 548 -24.11 -40.23 3.04
CA LEU A 548 -25.05 -40.92 2.16
C LEU A 548 -24.90 -42.45 2.22
N LEU A 549 -23.68 -42.97 2.26
CA LEU A 549 -23.40 -44.39 2.50
C LEU A 549 -24.00 -44.85 3.84
N TRP A 550 -23.87 -44.01 4.88
CA TRP A 550 -24.45 -44.28 6.18
C TRP A 550 -25.98 -44.38 6.14
N ARG A 551 -26.63 -43.44 5.43
CA ARG A 551 -28.09 -43.45 5.23
C ARG A 551 -28.58 -44.65 4.42
N LYS A 552 -27.77 -45.17 3.50
CA LYS A 552 -28.06 -46.36 2.69
C LYS A 552 -27.74 -47.69 3.39
N ASP A 553 -27.33 -47.64 4.67
CA ASP A 553 -26.89 -48.78 5.46
C ASP A 553 -25.62 -49.49 4.94
N GLU A 554 -24.85 -48.83 4.07
CA GLU A 554 -23.54 -49.30 3.58
C GLU A 554 -22.41 -48.92 4.58
N LYS A 555 -22.62 -49.19 5.87
CA LYS A 555 -21.79 -48.70 6.99
C LYS A 555 -20.32 -49.13 6.91
N ALA A 556 -20.04 -50.34 6.42
CA ALA A 556 -18.66 -50.83 6.29
C ALA A 556 -17.84 -49.98 5.28
N THR A 557 -18.44 -49.64 4.14
CA THR A 557 -17.84 -48.77 3.12
C THR A 557 -17.64 -47.36 3.66
N ALA A 558 -18.64 -46.83 4.36
CA ALA A 558 -18.59 -45.52 5.01
C ALA A 558 -17.41 -45.42 6.00
N CYS A 559 -17.26 -46.40 6.90
CA CYS A 559 -16.14 -46.46 7.85
C CYS A 559 -14.79 -46.56 7.15
N SER A 560 -14.67 -47.39 6.12
CA SER A 560 -13.40 -47.53 5.39
C SER A 560 -13.02 -46.24 4.66
N LEU A 561 -13.99 -45.53 4.08
CA LEU A 561 -13.75 -44.30 3.36
C LEU A 561 -13.34 -43.18 4.33
N TRP A 562 -14.07 -43.02 5.44
CA TRP A 562 -13.76 -42.00 6.44
C TRP A 562 -12.43 -42.25 7.15
N ALA A 563 -12.14 -43.50 7.51
CA ALA A 563 -10.85 -43.85 8.11
C ALA A 563 -9.67 -43.52 7.19
N LYS A 564 -9.81 -43.74 5.87
CA LYS A 564 -8.79 -43.31 4.90
C LYS A 564 -8.70 -41.79 4.80
N ALA A 565 -9.83 -41.08 4.85
CA ALA A 565 -9.85 -39.62 4.80
C ALA A 565 -9.17 -38.96 6.01
N ARG A 566 -9.20 -39.62 7.16
CA ARG A 566 -8.61 -39.16 8.44
C ARG A 566 -7.28 -39.83 8.78
N ASP A 567 -6.70 -40.60 7.85
CA ASP A 567 -5.47 -41.39 8.06
C ASP A 567 -5.49 -42.32 9.29
N TRP A 568 -6.65 -42.90 9.59
CA TRP A 568 -6.81 -43.88 10.67
C TRP A 568 -6.37 -45.27 10.24
N ASN A 569 -5.48 -45.88 11.02
CA ASN A 569 -5.05 -47.25 10.77
C ASN A 569 -5.97 -48.27 11.45
N LEU A 570 -6.87 -48.86 10.67
CA LEU A 570 -7.83 -49.87 11.14
C LEU A 570 -7.22 -51.29 11.26
N GLN A 571 -6.01 -51.52 10.72
CA GLN A 571 -5.30 -52.80 10.79
C GLN A 571 -4.16 -52.68 11.81
N GLY A 572 -4.39 -53.14 13.05
CA GLY A 572 -3.41 -53.02 14.12
C GLY A 572 -2.06 -53.69 13.78
N GLY A 573 -0.97 -52.93 13.89
CA GLY A 573 0.39 -53.47 13.80
C GLY A 573 1.45 -52.49 13.31
N GLY A 574 1.78 -51.44 14.09
CA GLY A 574 2.92 -50.55 13.79
C GLY A 574 3.18 -49.54 14.90
N ALA A 575 4.45 -49.40 15.29
CA ALA A 575 4.87 -48.69 16.50
C ALA A 575 4.70 -47.15 16.49
N ASN A 576 4.29 -46.53 15.38
CA ASN A 576 4.24 -45.07 15.23
C ASN A 576 2.84 -44.47 14.94
N HIS A 577 1.74 -45.21 15.12
CA HIS A 577 0.38 -44.70 14.85
C HIS A 577 -0.60 -44.92 16.00
N VAL A 578 -1.56 -44.00 16.17
CA VAL A 578 -2.62 -44.07 17.19
C VAL A 578 -3.58 -45.21 16.83
N GLY A 579 -3.43 -46.37 17.47
CA GLY A 579 -4.27 -47.54 17.19
C GLY A 579 -5.76 -47.31 17.49
N LEU A 580 -6.63 -48.01 16.78
CA LEU A 580 -8.10 -47.99 16.91
C LEU A 580 -8.60 -48.06 18.37
N THR A 581 -7.89 -48.80 19.23
CA THR A 581 -8.19 -48.93 20.67
C THR A 581 -7.95 -47.63 21.47
N LYS A 582 -7.00 -46.80 21.05
CA LYS A 582 -6.70 -45.50 21.67
C LYS A 582 -7.66 -44.41 21.15
N LEU A 583 -8.00 -44.44 19.85
CA LEU A 583 -9.01 -43.57 19.24
C LEU A 583 -10.41 -43.81 19.81
N THR A 584 -10.83 -45.07 19.90
CA THR A 584 -12.14 -45.43 20.46
C THR A 584 -12.21 -45.17 21.96
N ARG A 585 -11.13 -45.33 22.75
CA ARG A 585 -11.16 -45.02 24.20
C ARG A 585 -11.32 -43.51 24.47
N ASN A 586 -10.73 -42.66 23.63
CA ASN A 586 -10.90 -41.20 23.71
C ASN A 586 -12.29 -40.73 23.22
N ALA A 587 -12.91 -41.46 22.29
CA ALA A 587 -14.26 -41.15 21.80
C ALA A 587 -15.35 -41.17 22.89
N ALA A 588 -15.15 -41.88 24.00
CA ALA A 588 -16.08 -41.91 25.14
C ALA A 588 -16.16 -40.58 25.93
N ALA A 589 -15.22 -39.64 25.69
CA ALA A 589 -15.20 -38.32 26.33
C ALA A 589 -15.94 -37.25 25.50
N PHE A 590 -16.38 -37.54 24.28
CA PHE A 590 -17.13 -36.59 23.45
C PHE A 590 -18.60 -36.59 23.85
N THR A 591 -18.95 -35.76 24.83
CA THR A 591 -20.34 -35.37 25.05
C THR A 591 -20.79 -34.48 23.89
N ILE A 592 -21.67 -35.03 23.05
CA ILE A 592 -22.40 -34.29 22.02
C ILE A 592 -23.38 -33.37 22.76
N SER A 593 -22.96 -32.16 23.08
CA SER A 593 -23.88 -31.10 23.51
C SER A 593 -24.54 -30.52 22.27
N GLU A 594 -25.87 -30.44 22.26
CA GLU A 594 -26.66 -29.85 21.18
C GLU A 594 -26.40 -28.33 21.02
N HIS A 595 -25.72 -27.69 21.98
CA HIS A 595 -25.52 -26.25 22.04
C HIS A 595 -24.11 -25.92 22.58
N VAL A 596 -23.08 -25.81 21.72
CA VAL A 596 -21.78 -25.21 22.10
C VAL A 596 -21.14 -24.53 20.88
N HIS A 597 -20.53 -23.38 21.14
CA HIS A 597 -20.08 -22.31 20.25
C HIS A 597 -19.24 -22.71 19.02
N ASP A 598 -19.51 -21.99 17.92
CA ASP A 598 -18.72 -21.91 16.69
C ASP A 598 -17.33 -21.30 17.02
N ASP A 599 -16.34 -22.13 17.32
CA ASP A 599 -14.96 -21.74 17.06
C ASP A 599 -14.70 -21.97 15.56
N ALA A 600 -14.32 -20.89 14.88
CA ALA A 600 -14.18 -20.75 13.42
C ALA A 600 -13.00 -21.53 12.82
N GLY A 601 -12.92 -22.83 13.10
CA GLY A 601 -11.98 -23.75 12.45
C GLY A 601 -12.75 -24.76 11.61
N GLY A 602 -12.36 -24.93 10.35
CA GLY A 602 -12.79 -26.04 9.48
C GLY A 602 -11.64 -26.54 8.64
N GLU A 603 -11.67 -27.81 8.23
CA GLU A 603 -10.69 -28.37 7.30
C GLU A 603 -11.37 -28.56 5.93
N GLU A 604 -10.79 -27.98 4.87
CA GLU A 604 -11.19 -28.20 3.47
C GLU A 604 -12.72 -28.10 3.20
N GLY A 605 -13.39 -27.12 3.79
CA GLY A 605 -14.83 -26.87 3.60
C GLY A 605 -15.76 -27.69 4.50
N VAL A 606 -15.24 -28.38 5.52
CA VAL A 606 -16.01 -29.08 6.55
C VAL A 606 -15.74 -28.45 7.92
N SER A 607 -16.78 -28.07 8.66
CA SER A 607 -16.61 -27.42 9.96
C SER A 607 -16.03 -28.38 11.00
N THR A 608 -15.30 -27.86 12.01
CA THR A 608 -14.78 -28.71 13.10
C THR A 608 -15.90 -29.49 13.79
N GLN A 609 -17.08 -28.89 13.95
CA GLN A 609 -18.24 -29.58 14.52
C GLN A 609 -18.71 -30.75 13.64
N GLN A 610 -18.76 -30.56 12.32
CA GLN A 610 -19.11 -31.62 11.37
C GLN A 610 -18.08 -32.76 11.42
N LEU A 611 -16.78 -32.43 11.49
CA LEU A 611 -15.70 -33.41 11.63
C LEU A 611 -15.85 -34.22 12.92
N VAL A 612 -16.01 -33.54 14.06
CA VAL A 612 -16.18 -34.20 15.37
C VAL A 612 -17.42 -35.09 15.39
N TYR A 613 -18.53 -34.63 14.80
CA TYR A 613 -19.75 -35.41 14.68
C TYR A 613 -19.52 -36.71 13.91
N LEU A 614 -18.91 -36.61 12.72
CA LEU A 614 -18.71 -37.78 11.87
C LEU A 614 -17.65 -38.73 12.46
N ASP A 615 -16.60 -38.18 13.07
CA ASP A 615 -15.59 -38.96 13.78
C ASP A 615 -16.24 -39.79 14.91
N ALA A 616 -17.09 -39.15 15.73
CA ALA A 616 -17.80 -39.82 16.81
C ALA A 616 -18.77 -40.89 16.29
N LEU A 617 -19.51 -40.61 15.21
CA LEU A 617 -20.44 -41.55 14.57
C LEU A 617 -19.72 -42.83 14.10
N ILE A 618 -18.60 -42.66 13.39
CA ILE A 618 -17.82 -43.77 12.82
C ILE A 618 -17.13 -44.58 13.92
N LEU A 619 -16.46 -43.92 14.88
CA LEU A 619 -15.76 -44.59 15.97
C LEU A 619 -16.72 -45.35 16.90
N SER A 620 -17.92 -44.82 17.15
CA SER A 620 -18.95 -45.49 17.95
C SER A 620 -19.41 -46.80 17.30
N HIS A 621 -19.62 -46.80 15.98
CA HIS A 621 -20.02 -48.01 15.25
C HIS A 621 -18.89 -49.04 15.16
N LEU A 622 -17.65 -48.59 14.90
CA LEU A 622 -16.48 -49.46 14.89
C LEU A 622 -16.27 -50.15 16.24
N ARG A 623 -16.52 -49.43 17.35
CA ARG A 623 -16.48 -50.01 18.69
C ARG A 623 -17.54 -51.12 18.85
N LYS A 624 -18.81 -50.81 18.56
CA LYS A 624 -19.91 -51.80 18.68
C LYS A 624 -19.68 -53.06 17.85
N THR A 625 -19.16 -52.93 16.63
CA THR A 625 -18.85 -54.07 15.76
C THR A 625 -17.63 -54.87 16.23
N GLN A 626 -16.68 -54.24 16.91
CA GLN A 626 -15.57 -54.93 17.54
C GLN A 626 -16.02 -55.69 18.79
N ASP A 627 -16.86 -55.08 19.62
CA ASP A 627 -17.41 -55.71 20.83
C ASP A 627 -18.26 -56.94 20.46
N SER A 628 -19.15 -56.84 19.46
CA SER A 628 -19.93 -58.00 19.01
C SER A 628 -19.06 -59.13 18.46
N LYS A 629 -17.98 -58.81 17.71
CA LYS A 629 -17.04 -59.84 17.22
C LYS A 629 -16.28 -60.53 18.35
N LEU A 630 -15.99 -59.81 19.43
CA LEU A 630 -15.35 -60.38 20.63
C LEU A 630 -16.34 -61.25 21.40
N GLU A 631 -17.59 -60.84 21.51
CA GLU A 631 -18.68 -61.65 22.08
C GLU A 631 -18.89 -62.94 21.28
N ASP A 632 -19.02 -62.86 19.95
CA ASP A 632 -19.17 -64.02 19.07
C ASP A 632 -17.99 -65.00 19.17
N ARG A 633 -16.75 -64.48 19.20
CA ARG A 633 -15.55 -65.31 19.40
C ARG A 633 -15.51 -65.97 20.77
N SER A 634 -15.98 -65.26 21.80
CA SER A 634 -16.06 -65.79 23.15
C SER A 634 -17.11 -66.89 23.24
N LEU A 635 -18.26 -66.70 22.58
CA LEU A 635 -19.30 -67.73 22.45
C LEU A 635 -18.78 -68.97 21.73
N GLN A 636 -18.12 -68.80 20.58
CA GLN A 636 -17.51 -69.92 19.84
C GLN A 636 -16.44 -70.66 20.67
N LEU A 637 -15.67 -69.94 21.50
CA LEU A 637 -14.71 -70.56 22.43
C LEU A 637 -15.42 -71.39 23.51
N VAL A 638 -16.52 -70.87 24.07
CA VAL A 638 -17.35 -71.60 25.04
C VAL A 638 -17.98 -72.84 24.42
N GLU A 639 -18.60 -72.72 23.24
CA GLU A 639 -19.19 -73.86 22.50
C GLU A 639 -18.14 -74.92 22.12
N ASN A 640 -16.93 -74.50 21.75
CA ASN A 640 -15.80 -75.42 21.51
C ASN A 640 -15.32 -76.11 22.79
N LEU A 641 -15.33 -75.42 23.94
CA LEU A 641 -14.98 -76.03 25.23
C LEU A 641 -16.06 -77.01 25.71
N GLU A 642 -17.34 -76.69 25.49
CA GLU A 642 -18.48 -77.58 25.81
C GLU A 642 -18.50 -78.82 24.90
N SER A 643 -18.19 -78.68 23.62
CA SER A 643 -18.10 -79.82 22.68
C SER A 643 -16.88 -80.71 22.91
N MET A 644 -15.80 -80.20 23.52
CA MET A 644 -14.69 -81.02 24.04
C MET A 644 -15.00 -81.68 25.40
N GLY A 645 -16.13 -81.35 26.02
CA GLY A 645 -16.59 -81.85 27.32
C GLY A 645 -17.45 -83.11 27.24
N THR A 646 -16.92 -84.21 26.69
CA THR A 646 -17.30 -85.57 27.11
C THR A 646 -16.03 -86.39 27.30
N THR A 647 -15.40 -86.27 28.46
CA THR A 647 -14.54 -87.32 29.01
C THR A 647 -14.90 -87.52 30.47
N ASP A 648 -15.03 -88.80 30.81
CA ASP A 648 -15.59 -89.36 32.03
C ASP A 648 -15.06 -88.72 33.32
N ILE A 649 -15.99 -88.41 34.23
CA ILE A 649 -15.69 -88.26 35.65
C ILE A 649 -15.43 -89.68 36.18
N PRO A 650 -14.21 -90.05 36.63
CA PRO A 650 -14.03 -91.31 37.31
C PRO A 650 -14.56 -91.16 38.74
N SER A 651 -15.54 -91.99 39.09
CA SER A 651 -15.89 -92.28 40.47
C SER A 651 -14.70 -92.89 41.20
N GLN A 652 -14.28 -92.32 42.32
CA GLN A 652 -13.53 -93.03 43.34
C GLN A 652 -14.08 -92.70 44.74
N ASP A 653 -14.18 -93.79 45.51
CA ASP A 653 -14.51 -93.90 46.93
C ASP A 653 -13.65 -93.03 47.86
#